data_AF-A0A8B8CHQ5-F1
#
_entry.id   AF-A0A8B8CHQ5-F1
#
_cell.length_a   1.000
_cell.length_b   1.000
_cell.length_c   1.000
_cell.angle_alpha   90.00
_cell.angle_beta   90.00
_cell.angle_gamma   90.00
#
_symmetry.space_group_name_H-M   'P 1'
#
loop_
_entity.id
_entity.type
_entity.pdbx_description
1 polymer ?
#
loop_
_entity_poly.entity_id
_entity_poly.type
_entity_poly.pdbx_seq_one_letter_code
_entity_poly.pdbx_strand_id
1 'polypeptide(L)'
;MQTKTEVTPTLWVKSEPFSYGAFPIAPHPRLAYNNVKKIVIYAKNKGTSGFPKLNYSVWRHIACNKLHLSEDLAWMYFSTCHLLSENLSAIERVEWDQRFTECSNQSEVDEIRSQVSIGTLKFVLYLYMQQLHKVSLKASLVAGDEWPSLKNSQELDVSGRSTPRGNKTLDDHSHMLFVQHNIQEILELLVEPENYSQTHPTESALTTEAVEAIGFLIAGSTDKCRSLIPLLDIATLQTVQHKSGFSKLTRTFNLRKLSIWLRDCLVQNPFGISSCIANGRRLSWPMAGEDKEAMAESTTKRGKIATNAHVVPKEQVKGNKIIIMSQVSKQTIARSSGTLEGSSVKIHRSHYSFLYLLSPLRSVTIEKCRNSTVVLGPVEIALYISHCENLTVISVARNVMISGSTSCTLHLLTPNRPVILGGNESLTLAPYHTFYGSLEDQMSKSGIGISQNLWDQPLCVGPDHKDTAPVWETLPTQDFFTFNVPFEMGGKTRSIPVPLPPKYQKAISQRQKQIDTWQKTVKESGLAKEQRKEFQKLVESRFHVWLSETGHKLSRLGFTLPHQNSDDVEGSDEELGEETDEDDDPRLKRKTTGHQERTDHNCLTLAHWMETELKDVGKQLWRGSLLLADFLIHIQDQLRDATVVELGAGTGLASIVASFFAKKVVCTDTGEEVLRLAEHNLEQNWNCLDPTKEKNYKVCQLDWMVEDIETAKENYVPDREDNSLIKTAEIFIAGDVIYDDKLTTAFLNTVYDLMVNSPSRSLYLSMEKRYVFTLEDKDVVAPAYEFFCEGLEALTETTPDTEAQFHFQEIPVDFPQYFTYNRTNELILYKIYTTFTGS
;
A
#
# COMPACT_ATOMS: atom_id res chain seq x y z
N MET A 1 -12.05 39.81 46.10
CA MET A 1 -11.03 39.77 45.02
C MET A 1 -11.02 38.38 44.42
N GLN A 2 -11.75 38.16 43.33
CA GLN A 2 -11.62 36.93 42.55
C GLN A 2 -10.26 36.97 41.85
N THR A 3 -9.39 36.02 42.19
CA THR A 3 -8.15 35.74 41.48
C THR A 3 -8.50 35.46 40.01
N LYS A 4 -8.24 36.42 39.11
CA LYS A 4 -8.26 36.18 37.66
C LYS A 4 -7.25 35.07 37.39
N THR A 5 -7.72 33.85 37.13
CA THR A 5 -6.91 32.78 36.56
C THR A 5 -6.24 33.31 35.30
N GLU A 6 -4.91 33.43 35.31
CA GLU A 6 -4.15 33.79 34.10
C GLU A 6 -4.43 32.76 33.01
N VAL A 7 -5.10 33.19 31.95
CA VAL A 7 -5.33 32.37 30.77
C VAL A 7 -4.00 32.26 30.03
N THR A 8 -3.38 31.07 30.10
CA THR A 8 -2.13 30.80 29.37
C THR A 8 -2.49 30.37 27.95
N PRO A 9 -2.07 31.09 26.91
CA PRO A 9 -2.35 30.73 25.53
C PRO A 9 -1.57 29.48 25.13
N THR A 10 -2.17 28.65 24.29
CA THR A 10 -1.52 27.48 23.68
C THR A 10 -1.36 27.73 22.19
N LEU A 11 -0.14 27.63 21.68
CA LEU A 11 0.19 27.83 20.27
C LEU A 11 0.71 26.53 19.66
N TRP A 12 0.46 26.28 18.38
CA TRP A 12 0.99 25.09 17.69
C TRP A 12 1.25 25.37 16.21
N VAL A 13 2.11 24.55 15.61
CA VAL A 13 2.40 24.60 14.17
C VAL A 13 1.26 23.97 13.39
N LYS A 14 0.77 24.66 12.36
CA LYS A 14 -0.24 24.15 11.42
C LYS A 14 0.35 23.06 10.54
N SER A 15 -0.33 21.94 10.38
CA SER A 15 0.19 20.81 9.58
C SER A 15 0.07 21.04 8.08
N GLU A 16 -1.06 21.57 7.60
CA GLU A 16 -1.38 21.67 6.15
C GLU A 16 -0.29 22.38 5.31
N PRO A 17 0.26 23.55 5.71
CA PRO A 17 1.32 24.21 4.95
C PRO A 17 2.59 23.37 4.80
N PHE A 18 2.94 22.56 5.79
CA PHE A 18 4.13 21.73 5.75
C PHE A 18 3.87 20.43 4.99
N SER A 19 2.76 19.74 5.28
CA SER A 19 2.43 18.45 4.66
C SER A 19 2.13 18.54 3.16
N TYR A 20 1.57 19.66 2.68
CA TYR A 20 1.12 19.81 1.29
C TYR A 20 1.74 21.02 0.56
N GLY A 21 2.53 21.83 1.27
CA GLY A 21 3.22 22.99 0.70
C GLY A 21 4.75 22.87 0.68
N ALA A 22 5.36 22.11 1.59
CA ALA A 22 6.78 21.81 1.53
C ALA A 22 7.02 20.60 0.62
N PHE A 23 7.86 20.77 -0.41
CA PHE A 23 8.16 19.67 -1.31
C PHE A 23 9.19 18.73 -0.66
N PRO A 24 8.97 17.40 -0.69
CA PRO A 24 9.84 16.40 -0.05
C PRO A 24 11.10 16.13 -0.89
N ILE A 25 11.79 17.21 -1.26
CA ILE A 25 13.06 17.22 -1.98
C ILE A 25 14.00 18.22 -1.30
N ALA A 26 15.31 18.04 -1.49
CA ALA A 26 16.26 19.05 -1.03
C ALA A 26 15.91 20.41 -1.66
N PRO A 27 15.78 21.49 -0.86
CA PRO A 27 15.46 22.80 -1.39
C PRO A 27 16.57 23.26 -2.33
N HIS A 28 16.20 24.03 -3.35
CA HIS A 28 17.18 24.60 -4.26
C HIS A 28 18.26 25.38 -3.47
N PRO A 29 19.57 25.19 -3.72
CA PRO A 29 20.64 25.77 -2.90
C PRO A 29 20.55 27.31 -2.76
N ARG A 30 19.98 27.98 -3.77
CA ARG A 30 19.78 29.43 -3.76
C ARG A 30 18.56 29.90 -2.97
N LEU A 31 17.71 29.01 -2.47
CA LEU A 31 16.63 29.32 -1.52
C LEU A 31 17.13 29.38 -0.06
N ALA A 32 18.43 29.59 0.17
CA ALA A 32 19.00 29.81 1.50
C ALA A 32 18.48 31.10 2.16
N TYR A 33 18.49 31.13 3.50
CA TYR A 33 18.04 32.24 4.35
C TYR A 33 18.42 33.63 3.80
N ASN A 34 19.70 33.86 3.50
CA ASN A 34 20.20 35.16 3.03
C ASN A 34 19.56 35.62 1.71
N ASN A 35 19.27 34.70 0.79
CA ASN A 35 18.64 35.05 -0.48
C ASN A 35 17.15 35.28 -0.31
N VAL A 36 16.49 34.46 0.52
CA VAL A 36 15.08 34.63 0.87
C VAL A 36 14.84 35.98 1.57
N LYS A 37 15.72 36.38 2.47
CA LYS A 37 15.69 37.71 3.13
C LYS A 37 15.78 38.88 2.13
N LYS A 38 16.63 38.74 1.09
CA LYS A 38 16.77 39.75 0.03
C LYS A 38 15.51 39.91 -0.82
N ILE A 39 14.63 38.91 -0.88
CA ILE A 39 13.35 38.99 -1.62
C ILE A 39 12.49 40.10 -1.04
N VAL A 40 12.38 40.21 0.30
CA VAL A 40 11.57 41.24 0.96
C VAL A 40 12.06 42.65 0.58
N ILE A 41 13.38 42.86 0.61
CA ILE A 41 14.01 44.13 0.25
C ILE A 41 13.73 44.47 -1.22
N TYR A 42 13.94 43.51 -2.11
CA TYR A 42 13.70 43.70 -3.54
C TYR A 42 12.22 43.99 -3.83
N ALA A 43 11.32 43.26 -3.18
CA ALA A 43 9.88 43.40 -3.33
C ALA A 43 9.40 44.78 -2.87
N LYS A 44 9.91 45.29 -1.74
CA LYS A 44 9.64 46.66 -1.28
C LYS A 44 10.12 47.71 -2.29
N ASN A 45 11.29 47.53 -2.91
CA ASN A 45 11.81 48.44 -3.95
C ASN A 45 10.98 48.45 -5.23
N LYS A 46 10.13 47.44 -5.47
CA LYS A 46 9.19 47.38 -6.60
C LYS A 46 7.83 48.02 -6.30
N GLY A 47 7.67 48.66 -5.14
CA GLY A 47 6.46 49.39 -4.78
C GLY A 47 5.25 48.48 -4.70
N THR A 48 4.10 48.96 -5.19
CA THR A 48 2.80 48.28 -5.09
C THR A 48 2.74 46.92 -5.78
N SER A 49 3.59 46.66 -6.79
CA SER A 49 3.67 45.37 -7.48
C SER A 49 4.47 44.31 -6.72
N GLY A 50 5.21 44.72 -5.67
CA GLY A 50 6.04 43.83 -4.87
C GLY A 50 5.67 43.77 -3.39
N PHE A 51 5.11 44.83 -2.80
CA PHE A 51 4.73 44.90 -1.39
C PHE A 51 3.47 45.76 -1.19
N PRO A 52 2.52 45.37 -0.31
CA PRO A 52 2.53 44.20 0.58
C PRO A 52 2.15 42.87 -0.09
N LYS A 53 1.70 42.93 -1.35
CA LYS A 53 1.44 41.75 -2.18
C LYS A 53 2.46 41.67 -3.32
N LEU A 54 3.06 40.50 -3.50
CA LEU A 54 4.01 40.19 -4.54
C LEU A 54 3.28 39.64 -5.75
N ASN A 55 3.41 40.30 -6.91
CA ASN A 55 2.89 39.79 -8.18
C ASN A 55 3.78 38.68 -8.74
N TYR A 56 3.19 37.74 -9.47
CA TYR A 56 3.96 36.66 -10.12
C TYR A 56 5.03 37.20 -11.06
N SER A 57 4.78 38.28 -11.82
CA SER A 57 5.77 38.87 -12.73
C SER A 57 7.06 39.32 -12.01
N VAL A 58 6.91 39.86 -10.80
CA VAL A 58 8.05 40.24 -9.95
C VAL A 58 8.74 38.99 -9.41
N TRP A 59 7.98 37.99 -8.95
CA TRP A 59 8.54 36.72 -8.49
C TRP A 59 9.28 35.97 -9.61
N ARG A 60 8.70 35.82 -10.79
CA ARG A 60 9.31 35.21 -11.99
C ARG A 60 10.67 35.84 -12.28
N HIS A 61 10.77 37.17 -12.25
CA HIS A 61 12.04 37.85 -12.42
C HIS A 61 13.07 37.47 -11.33
N ILE A 62 12.67 37.44 -10.07
CA ILE A 62 13.57 37.05 -8.96
C ILE A 62 13.99 35.58 -9.11
N ALA A 63 13.02 34.69 -9.31
CA ALA A 63 13.20 33.25 -9.41
C ALA A 63 14.14 32.88 -10.57
N CYS A 64 13.86 33.34 -11.79
CA CYS A 64 14.64 32.98 -12.97
C CYS A 64 15.99 33.73 -13.02
N ASN A 65 16.00 35.05 -12.79
CA ASN A 65 17.20 35.85 -13.05
C ASN A 65 18.15 35.93 -11.85
N LYS A 66 17.64 35.85 -10.61
CA LYS A 66 18.46 35.94 -9.39
C LYS A 66 18.69 34.57 -8.76
N LEU A 67 17.66 33.73 -8.71
CA LEU A 67 17.73 32.41 -8.08
C LEU A 67 17.99 31.27 -9.07
N HIS A 68 17.94 31.52 -10.38
CA HIS A 68 18.09 30.53 -11.48
C HIS A 68 17.20 29.31 -11.33
N LEU A 69 15.97 29.52 -10.85
CA LEU A 69 14.91 28.52 -10.92
C LEU A 69 14.35 28.47 -12.34
N SER A 70 13.89 27.29 -12.78
CA SER A 70 13.07 27.20 -13.99
C SER A 70 11.75 27.92 -13.78
N GLU A 71 11.15 28.39 -14.87
CA GLU A 71 9.87 29.08 -14.80
C GLU A 71 8.75 28.17 -14.26
N ASP A 72 8.75 26.89 -14.64
CA ASP A 72 7.81 25.90 -14.11
C ASP A 72 7.93 25.74 -12.60
N LEU A 73 9.16 25.66 -12.07
CA LEU A 73 9.37 25.59 -10.62
C LEU A 73 8.95 26.89 -9.92
N ALA A 74 9.24 28.05 -10.53
CA ALA A 74 8.82 29.34 -10.01
C ALA A 74 7.30 29.45 -9.91
N TRP A 75 6.57 29.03 -10.95
CA TRP A 75 5.11 28.98 -10.96
C TRP A 75 4.57 27.96 -9.95
N MET A 76 5.19 26.78 -9.84
CA MET A 76 4.81 25.75 -8.87
C MET A 76 4.84 26.30 -7.43
N TYR A 77 5.97 26.89 -7.00
CA TYR A 77 6.07 27.51 -5.66
C TYR A 77 5.01 28.59 -5.45
N PHE A 78 4.81 29.45 -6.45
CA PHE A 78 3.87 30.57 -6.33
C PHE A 78 2.41 30.11 -6.27
N SER A 79 1.99 29.24 -7.18
CA SER A 79 0.63 28.70 -7.24
C SER A 79 0.27 27.82 -6.04
N THR A 80 1.21 26.99 -5.54
CA THR A 80 1.01 26.21 -4.31
C THR A 80 0.85 27.12 -3.09
N CYS A 81 1.69 28.16 -2.94
CA CYS A 81 1.52 29.12 -1.85
C CYS A 81 0.20 29.89 -1.95
N HIS A 82 -0.21 30.29 -3.16
CA HIS A 82 -1.48 30.99 -3.39
C HIS A 82 -2.67 30.11 -2.96
N LEU A 83 -2.66 28.84 -3.36
CA LEU A 83 -3.68 27.84 -3.01
C LEU A 83 -3.82 27.64 -1.49
N LEU A 84 -2.72 27.65 -0.75
CA LEU A 84 -2.69 27.44 0.70
C LEU A 84 -2.92 28.73 1.51
N SER A 85 -2.63 29.90 0.94
CA SER A 85 -2.68 31.18 1.65
C SER A 85 -4.00 31.92 1.47
N GLU A 86 -4.64 31.78 0.31
CA GLU A 86 -5.85 32.52 -0.07
C GLU A 86 -7.10 31.64 0.05
N ASN A 87 -8.15 32.17 0.67
CA ASN A 87 -9.42 31.45 0.88
C ASN A 87 -10.32 31.53 -0.38
N LEU A 88 -9.83 31.03 -1.51
CA LEU A 88 -10.62 30.96 -2.75
C LEU A 88 -11.81 30.01 -2.59
N SER A 89 -12.98 30.47 -3.03
CA SER A 89 -14.19 29.65 -3.14
C SER A 89 -14.04 28.62 -4.26
N ALA A 90 -14.86 27.57 -4.21
CA ALA A 90 -14.85 26.52 -5.23
C ALA A 90 -15.15 27.07 -6.64
N ILE A 91 -16.02 28.08 -6.74
CA ILE A 91 -16.41 28.72 -8.00
C ILE A 91 -15.22 29.49 -8.59
N GLU A 92 -14.55 30.33 -7.78
CA GLU A 92 -13.38 31.11 -8.23
C GLU A 92 -12.27 30.19 -8.75
N ARG A 93 -12.07 29.01 -8.15
CA ARG A 93 -11.09 28.02 -8.62
C ARG A 93 -11.46 27.45 -9.99
N VAL A 94 -12.73 27.15 -10.23
CA VAL A 94 -13.18 26.62 -11.52
C VAL A 94 -13.11 27.69 -12.61
N GLU A 95 -13.54 28.92 -12.31
CA GLU A 95 -13.41 30.06 -13.23
C GLU A 95 -11.94 30.33 -13.57
N TRP A 96 -11.05 30.21 -12.58
CA TRP A 96 -9.62 30.35 -12.77
C TRP A 96 -9.06 29.30 -13.73
N ASP A 97 -9.38 28.02 -13.52
CA ASP A 97 -8.95 26.92 -14.41
C ASP A 97 -9.52 27.12 -15.83
N GLN A 98 -10.77 27.57 -15.97
CA GLN A 98 -11.38 27.82 -17.28
C GLN A 98 -10.62 28.88 -18.09
N ARG A 99 -10.12 29.94 -17.46
CA ARG A 99 -9.34 30.98 -18.17
C ARG A 99 -8.04 30.43 -18.79
N PHE A 100 -7.42 29.42 -18.19
CA PHE A 100 -6.25 28.76 -18.81
C PHE A 100 -6.63 27.92 -20.01
N THR A 101 -7.78 27.25 -19.99
CA THR A 101 -8.28 26.49 -21.15
C THR A 101 -8.62 27.40 -22.33
N GLU A 102 -9.06 28.63 -22.08
CA GLU A 102 -9.40 29.62 -23.11
C GLU A 102 -8.15 30.25 -23.76
N CYS A 103 -6.96 30.10 -23.15
CA CYS A 103 -5.71 30.61 -23.71
C CYS A 103 -5.28 29.84 -24.94
N SER A 104 -4.95 30.57 -26.01
CA SER A 104 -4.47 29.99 -27.27
C SER A 104 -2.94 29.99 -27.39
N ASN A 105 -2.24 30.81 -26.61
CA ASN A 105 -0.79 30.95 -26.67
C ASN A 105 -0.16 31.17 -25.28
N GLN A 106 1.16 30.96 -25.19
CA GLN A 106 1.92 31.11 -23.94
C GLN A 106 1.92 32.55 -23.40
N SER A 107 1.74 33.57 -24.25
CA SER A 107 1.70 34.97 -23.82
C SER A 107 0.44 35.29 -23.01
N GLU A 108 -0.71 34.77 -23.42
CA GLU A 108 -1.98 34.88 -22.68
C GLU A 108 -1.90 34.16 -21.33
N VAL A 109 -1.28 32.97 -21.31
CA VAL A 109 -1.00 32.24 -20.07
C VAL A 109 -0.14 33.08 -19.12
N ASP A 110 0.93 33.70 -19.63
CA ASP A 110 1.82 34.56 -18.84
C ASP A 110 1.11 35.83 -18.33
N GLU A 111 0.19 36.39 -19.11
CA GLU A 111 -0.65 37.54 -18.71
C GLU A 111 -1.57 37.15 -17.54
N ILE A 112 -2.27 36.03 -17.65
CA ILE A 112 -3.13 35.52 -16.57
C ILE A 112 -2.30 35.24 -15.31
N ARG A 113 -1.16 34.55 -15.45
CA ARG A 113 -0.26 34.29 -14.31
C ARG A 113 0.18 35.59 -13.63
N SER A 114 0.43 36.64 -14.41
CA SER A 114 0.86 37.95 -13.91
C SER A 114 -0.21 38.70 -13.10
N GLN A 115 -1.49 38.33 -13.23
CA GLN A 115 -2.59 38.87 -12.42
C GLN A 115 -2.63 38.30 -11.00
N VAL A 116 -1.91 37.20 -10.74
CA VAL A 116 -1.88 36.57 -9.41
C VAL A 116 -0.92 37.31 -8.48
N SER A 117 -1.40 37.59 -7.27
CA SER A 117 -0.62 38.20 -6.21
C SER A 117 -0.81 37.48 -4.88
N ILE A 118 0.23 37.45 -4.05
CA ILE A 118 0.25 36.79 -2.73
C ILE A 118 0.87 37.74 -1.71
N GLY A 119 0.43 37.71 -0.44
CA GLY A 119 1.10 38.45 0.63
C GLY A 119 2.60 38.15 0.70
N THR A 120 3.44 39.15 0.48
CA THR A 120 4.89 38.99 0.30
C THR A 120 5.55 38.30 1.49
N LEU A 121 5.15 38.68 2.71
CA LEU A 121 5.68 38.10 3.94
C LEU A 121 5.29 36.60 4.08
N LYS A 122 4.05 36.24 3.76
CA LYS A 122 3.60 34.83 3.77
C LYS A 122 4.38 34.00 2.74
N PHE A 123 4.60 34.56 1.55
CA PHE A 123 5.35 33.87 0.50
C PHE A 123 6.81 33.63 0.87
N VAL A 124 7.47 34.60 1.52
CA VAL A 124 8.85 34.44 2.00
C VAL A 124 8.94 33.39 3.12
N LEU A 125 7.96 33.33 4.02
CA LEU A 125 7.84 32.24 5.00
C LEU A 125 7.66 30.88 4.32
N TYR A 126 6.80 30.80 3.30
CA TYR A 126 6.59 29.59 2.50
C TYR A 126 7.86 29.15 1.74
N LEU A 127 8.66 30.07 1.22
CA LEU A 127 9.94 29.71 0.59
C LEU A 127 10.96 29.21 1.62
N TYR A 128 10.99 29.83 2.81
CA TYR A 128 11.89 29.42 3.87
C TYR A 128 11.50 28.05 4.45
N MET A 129 10.20 27.72 4.54
CA MET A 129 9.78 26.42 5.09
C MET A 129 10.21 25.22 4.24
N GLN A 130 10.57 25.43 2.97
CA GLN A 130 11.15 24.40 2.11
C GLN A 130 12.48 23.84 2.67
N GLN A 131 13.12 24.58 3.58
CA GLN A 131 14.30 24.12 4.31
C GLN A 131 14.03 22.92 5.24
N LEU A 132 12.76 22.54 5.47
CA LEU A 132 12.38 21.34 6.24
C LEU A 132 13.07 20.08 5.69
N HIS A 133 13.16 19.95 4.36
CA HIS A 133 13.73 18.76 3.70
C HIS A 133 15.22 18.92 3.35
N LYS A 134 15.91 19.92 3.94
CA LYS A 134 17.36 20.06 3.78
C LYS A 134 18.07 18.95 4.53
N VAL A 135 18.74 18.06 3.78
CA VAL A 135 19.60 17.02 4.35
C VAL A 135 20.75 17.68 5.12
N SER A 136 20.80 17.44 6.44
CA SER A 136 21.88 17.91 7.32
C SER A 136 22.68 16.70 7.79
N LEU A 137 23.96 16.62 7.40
CA LEU A 137 24.89 15.57 7.83
C LEU A 137 24.95 15.43 9.37
N LYS A 138 24.77 16.55 10.08
CA LYS A 138 24.74 16.58 11.55
C LYS A 138 23.45 16.01 12.15
N ALA A 139 22.34 16.09 11.41
CA ALA A 139 21.06 15.53 11.83
C ALA A 139 21.00 14.02 11.54
N SER A 140 21.52 13.55 10.41
CA SER A 140 21.59 12.11 10.09
C SER A 140 22.50 11.33 11.06
N LEU A 141 23.60 11.93 11.53
CA LEU A 141 24.49 11.34 12.55
C LEU A 141 23.87 11.25 13.96
N VAL A 142 22.88 12.10 14.28
CA VAL A 142 22.18 12.12 15.58
C VAL A 142 20.86 11.35 15.51
N ALA A 143 20.24 11.26 14.33
CA ALA A 143 18.98 10.54 14.08
C ALA A 143 19.16 9.07 13.69
N GLY A 144 20.38 8.64 13.34
CA GLY A 144 20.65 7.27 12.89
C GLY A 144 20.12 6.98 11.47
N ASP A 145 19.90 8.02 10.66
CA ASP A 145 19.44 7.85 9.28
C ASP A 145 20.63 7.44 8.40
N GLU A 146 20.57 6.23 7.84
CA GLU A 146 21.54 5.73 6.87
C GLU A 146 21.48 6.51 5.55
N TRP A 147 22.64 6.58 4.88
CA TRP A 147 22.84 7.20 3.58
C TRP A 147 21.89 6.66 2.50
N PRO A 148 21.44 7.48 1.52
CA PRO A 148 20.79 6.97 0.34
C PRO A 148 21.83 6.21 -0.51
N SER A 149 21.90 4.90 -0.32
CA SER A 149 22.65 3.99 -1.20
C SER A 149 21.67 3.35 -2.19
N LEU A 150 22.15 3.14 -3.42
CA LEU A 150 21.40 2.52 -4.54
C LEU A 150 21.12 1.02 -4.35
N LYS A 151 21.23 0.50 -3.12
CA LYS A 151 20.95 -0.90 -2.76
C LYS A 151 20.38 -0.95 -1.34
N ASN A 152 19.06 -0.90 -1.22
CA ASN A 152 18.36 -1.22 0.03
C ASN A 152 17.01 -1.90 -0.26
N SER A 153 17.06 -3.11 -0.82
CA SER A 153 16.06 -4.14 -0.51
C SER A 153 16.46 -4.75 0.84
N GLN A 154 16.19 -4.06 1.94
CA GLN A 154 16.37 -4.64 3.27
C GLN A 154 15.31 -5.74 3.50
N GLU A 155 15.82 -6.92 3.83
CA GLU A 155 15.13 -8.13 4.26
C GLU A 155 14.07 -7.82 5.35
N LEU A 156 12.92 -8.48 5.25
CA LEU A 156 11.82 -8.35 6.21
C LEU A 156 11.84 -9.54 7.18
N ASP A 157 11.96 -9.22 8.47
CA ASP A 157 11.90 -10.17 9.58
C ASP A 157 10.47 -10.68 9.86
N VAL A 158 10.40 -11.91 10.35
CA VAL A 158 9.26 -12.87 10.33
C VAL A 158 8.02 -12.44 11.15
N SER A 159 8.03 -11.30 11.84
CA SER A 159 6.93 -10.88 12.71
C SER A 159 6.14 -9.65 12.22
N GLY A 160 6.37 -9.16 11.00
CA GLY A 160 5.78 -7.89 10.53
C GLY A 160 6.17 -6.69 11.42
N ARG A 161 7.26 -6.83 12.18
CA ARG A 161 7.87 -5.75 12.97
C ARG A 161 9.22 -5.40 12.35
N SER A 162 9.20 -4.80 11.17
CA SER A 162 10.23 -3.81 10.88
C SER A 162 9.85 -2.52 11.62
N THR A 163 10.29 -2.41 12.88
CA THR A 163 10.74 -1.10 13.33
C THR A 163 12.14 -0.93 12.78
N PRO A 164 12.40 -0.01 11.84
CA PRO A 164 13.71 0.60 11.82
C PRO A 164 13.95 1.07 13.25
N ARG A 165 15.03 0.60 13.89
CA ARG A 165 15.57 1.26 15.07
C ARG A 165 16.16 2.58 14.58
N GLY A 166 15.25 3.53 14.30
CA GLY A 166 15.45 4.88 13.81
C GLY A 166 14.17 5.64 14.14
N ASN A 167 14.20 6.33 15.27
CA ASN A 167 13.05 6.76 16.04
C ASN A 167 12.31 7.96 15.40
N LYS A 168 10.98 7.88 15.47
CA LYS A 168 10.03 9.01 15.63
C LYS A 168 10.20 10.20 14.68
N THR A 169 9.27 10.34 13.73
CA THR A 169 8.46 11.56 13.61
C THR A 169 7.19 11.26 12.83
N LEU A 170 6.06 11.21 13.53
CA LEU A 170 4.79 11.56 12.92
C LEU A 170 4.95 13.01 12.45
N ASP A 171 4.74 13.30 11.15
CA ASP A 171 5.12 14.53 10.43
C ASP A 171 5.02 15.83 11.26
N ASP A 172 3.97 15.96 12.08
CA ASP A 172 3.73 17.14 12.92
C ASP A 172 4.80 17.43 13.98
N HIS A 173 5.47 16.40 14.52
CA HIS A 173 6.56 16.63 15.47
C HIS A 173 7.79 17.22 14.77
N SER A 174 8.12 16.74 13.56
CA SER A 174 9.16 17.35 12.72
C SER A 174 8.85 18.80 12.42
N HIS A 175 7.59 19.11 12.07
CA HIS A 175 7.16 20.48 11.77
C HIS A 175 7.33 21.39 12.99
N MET A 176 6.92 20.92 14.17
CA MET A 176 7.09 21.65 15.44
C MET A 176 8.56 21.90 15.74
N LEU A 177 9.40 20.86 15.69
CA LEU A 177 10.84 20.98 15.93
C LEU A 177 11.48 21.92 14.92
N PHE A 178 11.13 21.85 13.64
CA PHE A 178 11.65 22.76 12.62
C PHE A 178 11.36 24.22 12.97
N VAL A 179 10.11 24.56 13.28
CA VAL A 179 9.74 25.94 13.66
C VAL A 179 10.43 26.34 14.96
N GLN A 180 10.49 25.46 15.96
CA GLN A 180 11.12 25.75 17.24
C GLN A 180 12.63 26.03 17.08
N HIS A 181 13.36 25.23 16.31
CA HIS A 181 14.80 25.46 16.08
C HIS A 181 15.04 26.73 15.27
N ASN A 182 14.22 26.99 14.26
CA ASN A 182 14.42 28.07 13.29
C ASN A 182 13.64 29.36 13.61
N ILE A 183 12.96 29.46 14.75
CA ILE A 183 12.06 30.59 15.03
C ILE A 183 12.76 31.95 14.95
N GLN A 184 14.04 32.01 15.34
CA GLN A 184 14.81 33.25 15.32
C GLN A 184 15.02 33.72 13.87
N GLU A 185 15.45 32.82 12.99
CA GLU A 185 15.60 33.10 11.56
C GLU A 185 14.24 33.46 10.93
N ILE A 186 13.19 32.71 11.24
CA ILE A 186 11.82 32.98 10.76
C ILE A 186 11.38 34.41 11.11
N LEU A 187 11.62 34.86 12.35
CA LEU A 187 11.28 36.21 12.77
C LEU A 187 12.18 37.26 12.11
N GLU A 188 13.48 37.01 12.01
CA GLU A 188 14.43 37.92 11.37
C GLU A 188 14.22 38.11 9.87
N LEU A 189 13.60 37.15 9.17
CA LEU A 189 13.17 37.31 7.78
C LEU A 189 12.12 38.42 7.62
N LEU A 190 11.38 38.73 8.69
CA LEU A 190 10.27 39.68 8.67
C LEU A 190 10.63 41.03 9.31
N VAL A 191 11.83 41.16 9.89
CA VAL A 191 12.31 42.42 10.45
C VAL A 191 12.52 43.43 9.34
N GLU A 192 12.04 44.66 9.54
CA GLU A 192 12.25 45.73 8.59
C GLU A 192 13.73 46.14 8.58
N PRO A 193 14.37 46.29 7.40
CA PRO A 193 15.70 46.88 7.34
C PRO A 193 15.63 48.32 7.85
N GLU A 194 16.41 48.64 8.88
CA GLU A 194 16.46 49.98 9.46
C GLU A 194 16.74 51.03 8.37
N ASN A 195 15.99 52.13 8.36
CA ASN A 195 16.44 53.35 7.70
C ASN A 195 17.77 53.72 8.37
N TYR A 196 18.86 53.73 7.62
CA TYR A 196 20.27 53.93 8.04
C TYR A 196 20.59 55.30 8.71
N SER A 197 19.66 55.88 9.46
CA SER A 197 19.77 57.23 10.01
C SER A 197 19.34 57.30 11.48
N GLN A 198 19.73 56.37 12.35
CA GLN A 198 19.67 56.60 13.80
C GLN A 198 20.89 56.00 14.50
N THR A 199 21.52 56.81 15.35
CA THR A 199 22.82 56.59 16.01
C THR A 199 22.74 55.73 17.28
N HIS A 200 21.69 54.91 17.45
CA HIS A 200 21.58 53.95 18.54
C HIS A 200 20.97 52.65 18.03
N PRO A 201 21.50 51.47 18.38
CA PRO A 201 20.89 50.20 18.00
C PRO A 201 19.57 50.04 18.79
N THR A 202 18.48 50.56 18.24
CA THR A 202 17.14 50.31 18.76
C THR A 202 16.84 48.83 18.61
N GLU A 203 16.31 48.20 19.66
CA GLU A 203 15.91 46.79 19.65
C GLU A 203 15.07 46.48 18.40
N SER A 204 15.46 45.48 17.62
CA SER A 204 14.75 45.10 16.40
C SER A 204 13.27 44.82 16.70
N ALA A 205 12.38 45.46 15.93
CA ALA A 205 10.93 45.37 16.12
C ALA A 205 10.24 44.76 14.90
N LEU A 206 9.10 44.10 15.14
CA LEU A 206 8.25 43.50 14.12
C LEU A 206 6.90 44.23 14.05
N THR A 207 6.37 44.41 12.84
CA THR A 207 5.06 45.05 12.64
C THR A 207 3.90 44.06 12.90
N THR A 208 2.69 44.58 13.00
CA THR A 208 1.48 43.73 13.13
C THR A 208 1.28 42.83 11.92
N GLU A 209 1.61 43.29 10.71
CA GLU A 209 1.49 42.55 9.46
C GLU A 209 2.48 41.37 9.41
N ALA A 210 3.67 41.54 9.98
CA ALA A 210 4.64 40.46 10.13
C ALA A 210 4.11 39.35 11.05
N VAL A 211 3.53 39.71 12.20
CA VAL A 211 2.94 38.73 13.13
C VAL A 211 1.71 38.06 12.54
N GLU A 212 0.89 38.77 11.78
CA GLU A 212 -0.22 38.20 11.00
C GLU A 212 0.28 37.18 9.97
N ALA A 213 1.39 37.47 9.27
CA ALA A 213 2.01 36.56 8.32
C ALA A 213 2.53 35.28 8.99
N ILE A 214 3.10 35.35 10.21
CA ILE A 214 3.50 34.17 11.00
C ILE A 214 2.29 33.27 11.31
N GLY A 215 1.09 33.85 11.39
CA GLY A 215 -0.17 33.13 11.48
C GLY A 215 -0.42 32.15 10.32
N PHE A 216 0.32 32.24 9.21
CA PHE A 216 0.34 31.21 8.16
C PHE A 216 0.91 29.88 8.67
N LEU A 217 1.91 29.92 9.55
CA LEU A 217 2.59 28.73 10.08
C LEU A 217 2.07 28.31 11.47
N ILE A 218 1.64 29.27 12.29
CA ILE A 218 1.27 29.03 13.69
C ILE A 218 -0.22 29.36 13.90
N ALA A 219 -0.90 28.48 14.63
CA ALA A 219 -2.25 28.69 15.15
C ALA A 219 -2.21 28.75 16.68
N GLY A 220 -3.28 29.25 17.30
CA GLY A 220 -3.39 29.26 18.74
C GLY A 220 -4.80 29.29 19.27
N SER A 221 -4.92 29.12 20.58
CA SER A 221 -6.16 29.14 21.33
C SER A 221 -5.91 29.62 22.75
N THR A 222 -6.94 30.19 23.38
CA THR A 222 -6.95 30.59 24.80
C THR A 222 -7.96 29.81 25.64
N ASP A 223 -8.74 28.91 25.05
CA ASP A 223 -9.87 28.23 25.69
C ASP A 223 -9.76 26.71 25.65
N LYS A 224 -8.51 26.20 25.72
CA LYS A 224 -8.17 24.78 25.60
C LYS A 224 -8.56 24.20 24.22
N CYS A 225 -8.25 24.92 23.15
CA CYS A 225 -8.46 24.50 21.76
C CYS A 225 -9.93 24.35 21.34
N ARG A 226 -10.85 25.07 21.97
CA ARG A 226 -12.26 25.12 21.53
C ARG A 226 -12.48 26.14 20.43
N SER A 227 -11.73 27.25 20.47
CA SER A 227 -11.68 28.26 19.40
C SER A 227 -10.25 28.48 18.92
N LEU A 228 -10.08 28.54 17.60
CA LEU A 228 -8.85 28.96 16.95
C LEU A 228 -8.88 30.47 16.79
N ILE A 229 -7.89 31.13 17.39
CA ILE A 229 -7.77 32.57 17.40
C ILE A 229 -6.53 32.93 16.57
N PRO A 230 -6.61 33.93 15.67
CA PRO A 230 -5.44 34.42 14.94
C PRO A 230 -4.28 34.76 15.89
N LEU A 231 -3.05 34.44 15.48
CA LEU A 231 -1.86 34.65 16.31
C LEU A 231 -1.73 36.10 16.79
N LEU A 232 -2.00 37.06 15.89
CA LEU A 232 -1.95 38.49 16.20
C LEU A 232 -2.93 38.86 17.32
N ASP A 233 -4.15 38.34 17.28
CA ASP A 233 -5.17 38.64 18.28
C ASP A 233 -4.77 38.08 19.65
N ILE A 234 -4.21 36.87 19.69
CA ILE A 234 -3.67 36.28 20.93
C ILE A 234 -2.53 37.13 21.46
N ALA A 235 -1.55 37.47 20.60
CA ALA A 235 -0.34 38.17 21.00
C ALA A 235 -0.61 39.61 21.50
N THR A 236 -1.76 40.19 21.17
CA THR A 236 -2.19 41.53 21.60
C THR A 236 -3.13 41.53 22.80
N LEU A 237 -3.53 40.36 23.33
CA LEU A 237 -4.39 40.27 24.51
C LEU A 237 -3.75 40.99 25.71
N GLN A 238 -4.57 41.69 26.49
CA GLN A 238 -4.10 42.49 27.63
C GLN A 238 -3.32 41.67 28.67
N THR A 239 -3.66 40.39 28.81
CA THR A 239 -3.04 39.45 29.74
C THR A 239 -1.64 38.98 29.30
N VAL A 240 -1.33 39.05 28.00
CA VAL A 240 -0.08 38.48 27.44
C VAL A 240 0.77 39.49 26.69
N GLN A 241 0.25 40.66 26.33
CA GLN A 241 0.96 41.71 25.57
C GLN A 241 2.33 42.08 26.15
N HIS A 242 2.50 42.03 27.48
CA HIS A 242 3.80 42.26 28.12
C HIS A 242 4.79 41.10 27.88
N LYS A 243 4.30 39.86 27.88
CA LYS A 243 5.09 38.64 27.63
C LYS A 243 5.44 38.53 26.13
N SER A 244 4.49 38.79 25.23
CA SER A 244 4.72 38.80 23.77
C SER A 244 5.57 39.99 23.30
N GLY A 245 5.72 41.03 24.12
CA GLY A 245 6.50 42.22 23.81
C GLY A 245 5.78 43.22 22.90
N PHE A 246 4.44 43.20 22.88
CA PHE A 246 3.63 44.15 22.11
C PHE A 246 3.60 45.55 22.74
N SER A 247 3.87 46.57 21.93
CA SER A 247 3.75 47.98 22.29
C SER A 247 2.53 48.61 21.62
N LYS A 248 1.56 49.05 22.43
CA LYS A 248 0.36 49.76 21.94
C LYS A 248 0.68 51.08 21.26
N LEU A 249 1.77 51.75 21.68
CA LEU A 249 2.15 53.07 21.19
C LEU A 249 2.66 52.99 19.75
N THR A 250 3.57 52.05 19.50
CA THR A 250 4.20 51.87 18.18
C THR A 250 3.46 50.87 17.30
N ARG A 251 2.54 50.08 17.86
CA ARG A 251 1.89 48.94 17.22
C ARG A 251 2.92 47.93 16.67
N THR A 252 3.99 47.72 17.41
CA THR A 252 5.07 46.78 17.06
C THR A 252 5.37 45.82 18.20
N PHE A 253 6.08 44.74 17.87
CA PHE A 253 6.53 43.72 18.81
C PHE A 253 8.05 43.76 18.95
N ASN A 254 8.55 43.66 20.18
CA ASN A 254 9.98 43.43 20.41
C ASN A 254 10.35 42.01 19.95
N LEU A 255 11.33 41.90 19.04
CA LEU A 255 11.74 40.64 18.42
C LEU A 255 12.12 39.56 19.45
N ARG A 256 12.94 39.92 20.44
CA ARG A 256 13.47 38.99 21.44
C ARG A 256 12.37 38.46 22.35
N LYS A 257 11.50 39.35 22.86
CA LYS A 257 10.37 38.97 23.71
C LYS A 257 9.39 38.08 22.95
N LEU A 258 9.08 38.40 21.69
CA LEU A 258 8.19 37.59 20.86
C LEU A 258 8.79 36.20 20.57
N SER A 259 10.09 36.12 20.26
CA SER A 259 10.81 34.85 20.03
C SER A 259 10.74 33.92 21.25
N ILE A 260 11.01 34.45 22.44
CA ILE A 260 10.93 33.68 23.69
C ILE A 260 9.48 33.25 23.96
N TRP A 261 8.53 34.19 23.86
CA TRP A 261 7.11 33.90 24.11
C TRP A 261 6.54 32.83 23.16
N LEU A 262 6.85 32.90 21.86
CA LEU A 262 6.42 31.88 20.91
C LEU A 262 7.02 30.51 21.25
N ARG A 263 8.29 30.43 21.64
CA ARG A 263 8.93 29.16 22.07
C ARG A 263 8.28 28.59 23.32
N ASP A 264 7.99 29.43 24.31
CA ASP A 264 7.41 29.02 25.59
C ASP A 264 5.95 28.55 25.45
N CYS A 265 5.21 29.12 24.50
CA CYS A 265 3.80 28.77 24.26
C CYS A 265 3.60 27.66 23.21
N LEU A 266 4.64 27.23 22.51
CA LEU A 266 4.54 26.22 21.45
C LEU A 266 4.35 24.82 22.03
N VAL A 267 3.26 24.15 21.63
CA VAL A 267 2.93 22.79 22.01
C VAL A 267 2.73 21.90 20.78
N GLN A 268 2.67 20.59 20.99
CA GLN A 268 2.32 19.63 19.95
C GLN A 268 0.94 19.95 19.36
N ASN A 269 0.79 19.84 18.03
CA ASN A 269 -0.48 20.15 17.37
C ASN A 269 -1.64 19.29 17.94
N PRO A 270 -2.67 19.90 18.57
CA PRO A 270 -3.80 19.20 19.18
C PRO A 270 -4.70 18.50 18.17
N PHE A 271 -4.63 18.89 16.89
CA PHE A 271 -5.40 18.30 15.80
C PHE A 271 -4.55 17.47 14.85
N GLY A 272 -3.24 17.36 15.10
CA GLY A 272 -2.31 16.60 14.26
C GLY A 272 -2.52 15.09 14.30
N ILE A 273 -1.77 14.38 13.45
CA ILE A 273 -1.70 12.93 13.34
C ILE A 273 -1.40 12.28 14.70
N SER A 274 -0.45 12.84 15.46
CA SER A 274 -0.08 12.30 16.79
C SER A 274 -1.25 12.35 17.78
N SER A 275 -1.97 13.47 17.81
CA SER A 275 -3.15 13.65 18.66
C SER A 275 -4.32 12.78 18.17
N CYS A 276 -4.49 12.63 16.86
CA CYS A 276 -5.50 11.74 16.27
C CYS A 276 -5.26 10.27 16.64
N ILE A 277 -4.00 9.81 16.69
CA ILE A 277 -3.68 8.44 17.12
C ILE A 277 -3.93 8.26 18.62
N ALA A 278 -3.55 9.25 19.44
CA ALA A 278 -3.62 9.16 20.89
C ALA A 278 -5.05 9.35 21.44
N ASN A 279 -5.75 10.37 20.95
CA ASN A 279 -7.03 10.85 21.48
C ASN A 279 -8.18 10.75 20.46
N GLY A 280 -7.90 10.32 19.23
CA GLY A 280 -8.91 10.21 18.18
C GLY A 280 -9.89 9.06 18.42
N ARG A 281 -11.05 9.16 17.78
CA ARG A 281 -12.05 8.10 17.79
C ARG A 281 -11.61 7.03 16.82
N ARG A 282 -11.43 5.80 17.31
CA ARG A 282 -11.20 4.64 16.45
C ARG A 282 -12.46 4.35 15.65
N LEU A 283 -12.30 4.20 14.34
CA LEU A 283 -13.37 3.85 13.44
C LEU A 283 -13.29 2.36 13.15
N SER A 284 -14.25 1.61 13.67
CA SER A 284 -14.54 0.25 13.24
C SER A 284 -15.60 0.33 12.14
N TRP A 285 -15.13 0.38 10.90
CA TRP A 285 -16.03 0.35 9.74
C TRP A 285 -16.48 -1.10 9.51
N PRO A 286 -17.78 -1.41 9.63
CA PRO A 286 -18.26 -2.79 9.46
C PRO A 286 -17.96 -3.29 8.05
N MET A 287 -17.45 -4.52 7.93
CA MET A 287 -17.31 -5.12 6.59
C MET A 287 -18.72 -5.33 6.01
N ALA A 288 -18.84 -5.26 4.69
CA ALA A 288 -20.12 -5.55 4.05
C ALA A 288 -20.52 -7.01 4.39
N GLY A 289 -21.60 -7.18 5.15
CA GLY A 289 -22.08 -8.49 5.63
C GLY A 289 -21.96 -8.75 7.14
N GLU A 290 -21.37 -7.87 7.94
CA GLU A 290 -21.31 -8.04 9.41
C GLU A 290 -22.45 -7.29 10.13
N ASP A 291 -23.28 -8.03 10.90
CA ASP A 291 -24.30 -7.44 11.79
C ASP A 291 -23.67 -6.67 12.96
N LYS A 292 -24.38 -5.64 13.44
CA LYS A 292 -23.91 -4.73 14.49
C LYS A 292 -23.64 -5.39 15.85
N GLU A 293 -24.13 -6.61 16.07
CA GLU A 293 -24.00 -7.35 17.33
C GLU A 293 -22.69 -8.17 17.40
N ALA A 294 -22.09 -8.55 16.27
CA ALA A 294 -20.79 -9.24 16.20
C ALA A 294 -19.57 -8.31 16.45
N MET A 295 -19.82 -7.05 16.81
CA MET A 295 -18.79 -6.01 16.98
C MET A 295 -17.90 -6.19 18.23
N ALA A 296 -18.32 -7.01 19.19
CA ALA A 296 -17.68 -7.08 20.51
C ALA A 296 -16.54 -8.10 20.63
N GLU A 297 -16.47 -9.13 19.77
CA GLU A 297 -15.62 -10.33 20.05
C GLU A 297 -14.59 -10.69 18.95
N SER A 298 -14.46 -9.91 17.88
CA SER A 298 -13.47 -10.19 16.81
C SER A 298 -12.03 -9.79 17.20
N THR A 299 -11.14 -10.78 17.38
CA THR A 299 -9.69 -10.62 17.67
C THR A 299 -8.79 -10.53 16.43
N THR A 300 -9.34 -10.51 15.21
CA THR A 300 -8.56 -10.28 13.99
C THR A 300 -7.94 -8.88 13.99
N LYS A 301 -6.65 -8.75 13.62
CA LYS A 301 -5.94 -7.46 13.55
C LYS A 301 -6.50 -6.58 12.42
N ARG A 302 -7.66 -5.93 12.67
CA ARG A 302 -8.29 -4.94 11.79
C ARG A 302 -7.34 -3.76 11.58
N GLY A 303 -7.40 -3.16 10.38
CA GLY A 303 -6.62 -1.96 10.08
C GLY A 303 -6.92 -0.85 11.09
N LYS A 304 -5.88 -0.13 11.52
CA LYS A 304 -6.02 0.94 12.52
C LYS A 304 -6.54 2.18 11.84
N ILE A 305 -7.85 2.41 11.94
CA ILE A 305 -8.50 3.60 11.42
C ILE A 305 -8.89 4.52 12.58
N ALA A 306 -8.47 5.77 12.53
CA ALA A 306 -8.76 6.77 13.55
C ALA A 306 -9.16 8.11 12.93
N THR A 307 -10.04 8.85 13.61
CA THR A 307 -10.44 10.20 13.22
C THR A 307 -10.50 11.16 14.41
N ASN A 308 -10.13 12.41 14.18
CA ASN A 308 -10.29 13.50 15.13
C ASN A 308 -11.56 14.33 14.89
N ALA A 309 -12.43 13.95 13.95
CA ALA A 309 -13.56 14.79 13.50
C ALA A 309 -14.51 15.26 14.63
N HIS A 310 -14.58 14.53 15.74
CA HIS A 310 -15.41 14.82 16.90
C HIS A 310 -14.83 15.90 17.84
N VAL A 311 -13.51 16.15 17.79
CA VAL A 311 -12.84 17.19 18.58
C VAL A 311 -12.59 18.47 17.79
N VAL A 312 -12.69 18.42 16.45
CA VAL A 312 -12.46 19.58 15.59
C VAL A 312 -13.72 20.46 15.56
N PRO A 313 -13.64 21.75 15.92
CA PRO A 313 -14.77 22.67 15.82
C PRO A 313 -15.30 22.81 14.39
N LYS A 314 -16.61 23.01 14.22
CA LYS A 314 -17.28 23.02 12.91
C LYS A 314 -16.74 24.11 11.98
N GLU A 315 -16.41 25.28 12.51
CA GLU A 315 -15.84 26.38 11.73
C GLU A 315 -14.36 26.13 11.34
N GLN A 316 -13.73 25.08 11.88
CA GLN A 316 -12.28 24.83 11.81
C GLN A 316 -11.95 23.49 11.14
N VAL A 317 -12.91 22.89 10.43
CA VAL A 317 -12.74 21.59 9.74
C VAL A 317 -11.63 21.63 8.70
N LYS A 318 -11.50 22.74 7.96
CA LYS A 318 -10.49 22.91 6.91
C LYS A 318 -9.08 22.85 7.51
N GLY A 319 -8.27 21.90 7.03
CA GLY A 319 -6.88 21.70 7.44
C GLY A 319 -6.66 21.02 8.80
N ASN A 320 -7.69 20.82 9.63
CA ASN A 320 -7.56 20.19 10.95
C ASN A 320 -8.29 18.85 11.09
N LYS A 321 -9.29 18.56 10.25
CA LYS A 321 -9.99 17.27 10.26
C LYS A 321 -9.16 16.21 9.57
N ILE A 322 -8.73 15.18 10.30
CA ILE A 322 -7.83 14.13 9.83
C ILE A 322 -8.48 12.75 9.99
N ILE A 323 -8.23 11.88 9.02
CA ILE A 323 -8.48 10.43 9.10
C ILE A 323 -7.17 9.70 8.80
N ILE A 324 -6.78 8.79 9.67
CA ILE A 324 -5.59 7.95 9.47
C ILE A 324 -6.07 6.53 9.25
N MET A 325 -5.63 5.92 8.16
CA MET A 325 -5.87 4.52 7.81
C MET A 325 -4.51 3.84 7.75
N SER A 326 -4.14 3.09 8.79
CA SER A 326 -2.85 2.39 8.81
C SER A 326 -2.99 0.88 8.94
N GLN A 327 -2.13 0.15 8.25
CA GLN A 327 -2.10 -1.32 8.29
C GLN A 327 -3.41 -1.95 7.78
N VAL A 328 -4.08 -1.31 6.82
CA VAL A 328 -5.25 -1.89 6.16
C VAL A 328 -4.75 -2.89 5.14
N SER A 329 -4.79 -4.18 5.48
CA SER A 329 -4.26 -5.23 4.63
C SER A 329 -5.31 -6.29 4.31
N LYS A 330 -5.34 -6.75 3.05
CA LYS A 330 -6.26 -7.78 2.56
C LYS A 330 -7.73 -7.43 2.82
N GLN A 331 -8.08 -6.16 2.68
CA GLN A 331 -9.41 -5.65 3.00
C GLN A 331 -9.94 -4.77 1.87
N THR A 332 -11.25 -4.90 1.61
CA THR A 332 -11.99 -3.97 0.77
C THR A 332 -12.76 -2.99 1.65
N ILE A 333 -12.37 -1.72 1.62
CA ILE A 333 -13.03 -0.65 2.35
C ILE A 333 -13.73 0.25 1.35
N ALA A 334 -15.05 0.34 1.43
CA ALA A 334 -15.84 1.28 0.64
C ALA A 334 -16.66 2.19 1.53
N ARG A 335 -16.38 3.50 1.44
CA ARG A 335 -17.02 4.51 2.27
C ARG A 335 -17.31 5.80 1.52
N SER A 336 -18.53 6.27 1.72
CA SER A 336 -18.96 7.64 1.45
C SER A 336 -19.69 8.14 2.69
N SER A 337 -19.22 9.22 3.31
CA SER A 337 -19.82 9.75 4.54
C SER A 337 -19.42 11.20 4.81
N GLY A 338 -20.23 11.92 5.60
CA GLY A 338 -19.86 13.23 6.12
C GLY A 338 -18.63 13.22 7.04
N THR A 339 -18.21 12.04 7.54
CA THR A 339 -16.93 11.93 8.27
C THR A 339 -15.75 12.11 7.34
N LEU A 340 -15.83 11.65 6.09
CA LEU A 340 -14.77 11.82 5.08
C LEU A 340 -14.80 13.22 4.44
N GLU A 341 -15.98 13.84 4.30
CA GLU A 341 -16.14 15.16 3.67
C GLU A 341 -15.23 16.22 4.31
N GLY A 342 -14.37 16.84 3.50
CA GLY A 342 -13.41 17.88 3.89
C GLY A 342 -12.28 17.41 4.82
N SER A 343 -12.07 16.10 4.97
CA SER A 343 -10.98 15.56 5.79
C SER A 343 -9.67 15.40 5.01
N SER A 344 -8.54 15.50 5.72
CA SER A 344 -7.22 15.11 5.25
C SER A 344 -6.99 13.64 5.58
N VAL A 345 -6.79 12.79 4.57
CA VAL A 345 -6.69 11.34 4.75
C VAL A 345 -5.25 10.88 4.60
N LYS A 346 -4.70 10.18 5.61
CA LYS A 346 -3.38 9.54 5.53
C LYS A 346 -3.54 8.01 5.50
N ILE A 347 -3.22 7.40 4.36
CA ILE A 347 -3.17 5.96 4.14
C ILE A 347 -1.72 5.51 4.29
N HIS A 348 -1.43 4.61 5.22
CA HIS A 348 -0.05 4.26 5.58
C HIS A 348 0.15 2.76 5.84
N ARG A 349 1.12 2.13 5.14
CA ARG A 349 1.43 0.69 5.28
C ARG A 349 0.23 -0.21 5.00
N SER A 350 -0.51 0.07 3.94
CA SER A 350 -1.65 -0.73 3.51
C SER A 350 -1.27 -1.61 2.31
N HIS A 351 -1.67 -2.89 2.33
CA HIS A 351 -1.20 -3.86 1.34
C HIS A 351 -2.31 -4.82 0.89
N TYR A 352 -2.35 -5.18 -0.40
CA TYR A 352 -3.35 -6.12 -0.94
C TYR A 352 -4.80 -5.69 -0.66
N SER A 353 -5.09 -4.39 -0.70
CA SER A 353 -6.38 -3.83 -0.29
C SER A 353 -7.04 -3.03 -1.41
N PHE A 354 -8.36 -2.97 -1.38
CA PHE A 354 -9.17 -2.10 -2.25
C PHE A 354 -9.81 -1.00 -1.40
N LEU A 355 -9.41 0.25 -1.62
CA LEU A 355 -9.85 1.39 -0.82
C LEU A 355 -10.67 2.35 -1.68
N TYR A 356 -11.97 2.41 -1.45
CA TYR A 356 -12.91 3.32 -2.11
C TYR A 356 -13.35 4.41 -1.13
N LEU A 357 -12.75 5.60 -1.23
CA LEU A 357 -13.07 6.77 -0.40
C LEU A 357 -13.82 7.81 -1.25
N LEU A 358 -15.11 7.59 -1.45
CA LEU A 358 -15.94 8.27 -2.46
C LEU A 358 -16.67 9.49 -1.89
N SER A 359 -15.92 10.38 -1.27
CA SER A 359 -16.38 11.66 -0.69
C SER A 359 -15.42 12.78 -1.11
N PRO A 360 -15.83 14.06 -1.08
CA PRO A 360 -14.91 15.16 -1.36
C PRO A 360 -13.90 15.29 -0.22
N LEU A 361 -12.62 15.12 -0.52
CA LEU A 361 -11.52 15.11 0.44
C LEU A 361 -10.76 16.44 0.37
N ARG A 362 -10.19 16.87 1.48
CA ARG A 362 -9.34 18.07 1.51
C ARG A 362 -7.99 17.78 0.87
N SER A 363 -7.35 16.72 1.33
CA SER A 363 -6.04 16.26 0.87
C SER A 363 -5.86 14.78 1.21
N VAL A 364 -4.99 14.10 0.47
CA VAL A 364 -4.73 12.67 0.66
C VAL A 364 -3.24 12.39 0.60
N THR A 365 -2.74 11.59 1.53
CA THR A 365 -1.36 11.10 1.55
C THR A 365 -1.39 9.58 1.54
N ILE A 366 -0.75 8.95 0.57
CA ILE A 366 -0.59 7.50 0.45
C ILE A 366 0.90 7.18 0.60
N GLU A 367 1.26 6.51 1.68
CA GLU A 367 2.66 6.26 2.05
C GLU A 367 2.91 4.78 2.34
N LYS A 368 4.00 4.21 1.79
CA LYS A 368 4.43 2.82 2.10
C LYS A 368 3.35 1.77 1.80
N CYS A 369 2.52 1.98 0.78
CA CYS A 369 1.46 1.05 0.41
C CYS A 369 1.88 0.16 -0.76
N ARG A 370 1.38 -1.09 -0.81
CA ARG A 370 1.77 -2.04 -1.87
C ARG A 370 0.61 -2.84 -2.44
N ASN A 371 0.68 -3.24 -3.70
CA ASN A 371 -0.26 -4.19 -4.33
C ASN A 371 -1.74 -3.85 -4.05
N SER A 372 -2.13 -2.57 -4.13
CA SER A 372 -3.44 -2.10 -3.68
C SER A 372 -4.08 -1.20 -4.73
N THR A 373 -5.41 -1.14 -4.73
CA THR A 373 -6.18 -0.21 -5.57
C THR A 373 -6.85 0.84 -4.68
N VAL A 374 -6.62 2.11 -4.97
CA VAL A 374 -7.14 3.24 -4.20
C VAL A 374 -7.96 4.14 -5.11
N VAL A 375 -9.28 4.15 -4.90
CA VAL A 375 -10.24 4.98 -5.61
C VAL A 375 -10.70 6.11 -4.68
N LEU A 376 -10.44 7.34 -5.10
CA LEU A 376 -10.71 8.53 -4.30
C LEU A 376 -11.76 9.40 -4.98
N GLY A 377 -12.64 10.00 -4.18
CA GLY A 377 -13.42 11.15 -4.62
C GLY A 377 -12.54 12.39 -4.85
N PRO A 378 -13.15 13.52 -5.27
CA PRO A 378 -12.42 14.75 -5.57
C PRO A 378 -11.58 15.25 -4.39
N VAL A 379 -10.29 15.50 -4.64
CA VAL A 379 -9.31 15.98 -3.67
C VAL A 379 -9.00 17.46 -3.91
N GLU A 380 -9.48 18.32 -3.00
CA GLU A 380 -9.48 19.78 -3.15
C GLU A 380 -8.07 20.39 -3.29
N ILE A 381 -7.10 19.95 -2.49
CA ILE A 381 -5.77 20.57 -2.39
C ILE A 381 -4.68 19.73 -3.04
N ALA A 382 -4.41 18.54 -2.49
CA ALA A 382 -3.27 17.75 -2.91
C ALA A 382 -3.45 16.25 -2.63
N LEU A 383 -3.03 15.44 -3.60
CA LEU A 383 -2.79 14.00 -3.49
C LEU A 383 -1.28 13.76 -3.52
N TYR A 384 -0.74 13.22 -2.43
CA TYR A 384 0.69 12.89 -2.30
C TYR A 384 0.89 11.38 -2.19
N ILE A 385 1.73 10.81 -3.06
CA ILE A 385 2.05 9.38 -3.13
C ILE A 385 3.55 9.20 -2.88
N SER A 386 3.90 8.35 -1.92
CA SER A 386 5.28 8.23 -1.46
C SER A 386 5.64 6.80 -1.08
N HIS A 387 6.79 6.32 -1.56
CA HIS A 387 7.33 5.00 -1.19
C HIS A 387 6.32 3.85 -1.43
N CYS A 388 5.55 3.91 -2.52
CA CYS A 388 4.52 2.91 -2.84
C CYS A 388 4.99 1.98 -3.97
N GLU A 389 4.44 0.77 -4.01
CA GLU A 389 4.83 -0.26 -4.99
C GLU A 389 3.59 -0.93 -5.58
N ASN A 390 3.53 -1.07 -6.90
CA ASN A 390 2.43 -1.74 -7.60
C ASN A 390 1.04 -1.24 -7.13
N LEU A 391 0.87 0.08 -7.12
CA LEU A 391 -0.34 0.75 -6.67
C LEU A 391 -1.15 1.27 -7.86
N THR A 392 -2.45 1.03 -7.88
CA THR A 392 -3.38 1.66 -8.83
C THR A 392 -4.17 2.75 -8.11
N VAL A 393 -4.00 4.01 -8.51
CA VAL A 393 -4.72 5.15 -7.92
C VAL A 393 -5.63 5.77 -8.95
N ILE A 394 -6.91 5.90 -8.62
CA ILE A 394 -7.93 6.52 -9.47
C ILE A 394 -8.49 7.73 -8.71
N SER A 395 -8.20 8.94 -9.16
CA SER A 395 -8.55 10.15 -8.42
C SER A 395 -8.71 11.39 -9.29
N VAL A 396 -9.64 12.25 -8.87
CA VAL A 396 -9.70 13.66 -9.27
C VAL A 396 -8.98 14.47 -8.20
N ALA A 397 -7.93 15.22 -8.56
CA ALA A 397 -7.13 15.96 -7.59
C ALA A 397 -6.55 17.24 -8.18
N ARG A 398 -6.48 18.32 -7.38
CA ARG A 398 -5.94 19.60 -7.86
C ARG A 398 -4.43 19.58 -8.08
N ASN A 399 -3.68 19.13 -7.08
CA ASN A 399 -2.24 18.91 -7.17
C ASN A 399 -1.95 17.42 -6.94
N VAL A 400 -1.14 16.82 -7.78
CA VAL A 400 -0.69 15.43 -7.63
C VAL A 400 0.82 15.41 -7.54
N MET A 401 1.35 14.75 -6.52
CA MET A 401 2.79 14.62 -6.30
C MET A 401 3.15 13.16 -6.04
N ILE A 402 4.20 12.64 -6.69
CA ILE A 402 4.66 11.26 -6.51
C ILE A 402 6.18 11.20 -6.31
N SER A 403 6.63 10.39 -5.35
CA SER A 403 8.05 10.24 -4.97
C SER A 403 8.36 8.81 -4.52
N GLY A 404 9.58 8.32 -4.77
CA GLY A 404 10.06 7.06 -4.20
C GLY A 404 9.23 5.82 -4.57
N SER A 405 8.44 5.84 -5.64
CA SER A 405 7.42 4.81 -5.92
C SER A 405 7.68 4.04 -7.21
N THR A 406 7.36 2.75 -7.20
CA THR A 406 7.69 1.80 -8.28
C THR A 406 6.43 1.14 -8.85
N SER A 407 6.37 1.01 -10.18
CA SER A 407 5.29 0.28 -10.90
C SER A 407 3.87 0.77 -10.55
N CYS A 408 3.69 2.07 -10.30
CA CYS A 408 2.40 2.63 -9.90
C CYS A 408 1.64 3.18 -11.12
N THR A 409 0.35 2.87 -11.22
CA THR A 409 -0.55 3.38 -12.26
C THR A 409 -1.49 4.44 -11.70
N LEU A 410 -1.45 5.65 -12.26
CA LEU A 410 -2.26 6.80 -11.82
C LEU A 410 -3.27 7.19 -12.91
N HIS A 411 -4.55 7.03 -12.62
CA HIS A 411 -5.65 7.52 -13.44
C HIS A 411 -6.17 8.85 -12.91
N LEU A 412 -5.84 9.93 -13.59
CA LEU A 412 -5.94 11.28 -13.05
C LEU A 412 -6.86 12.20 -13.86
N LEU A 413 -7.56 13.06 -13.13
CA LEU A 413 -8.11 14.31 -13.62
C LEU A 413 -7.51 15.41 -12.75
N THR A 414 -6.68 16.27 -13.35
CA THR A 414 -5.98 17.33 -12.63
C THR A 414 -5.87 18.60 -13.46
N PRO A 415 -6.29 19.78 -12.93
CA PRO A 415 -6.07 21.04 -13.62
C PRO A 415 -4.59 21.43 -13.65
N ASN A 416 -3.78 21.00 -12.67
CA ASN A 416 -2.35 21.27 -12.62
C ASN A 416 -1.51 20.08 -13.09
N ARG A 417 -0.30 20.35 -13.58
CA ARG A 417 0.68 19.34 -13.99
C ARG A 417 1.03 18.42 -12.80
N PRO A 418 0.91 17.08 -12.93
CA PRO A 418 1.41 16.15 -11.92
C PRO A 418 2.91 16.34 -11.68
N VAL A 419 3.37 16.39 -10.43
CA VAL A 419 4.79 16.57 -10.09
C VAL A 419 5.42 15.23 -9.78
N ILE A 420 6.40 14.83 -10.59
CA ILE A 420 7.17 13.58 -10.41
C ILE A 420 8.51 13.93 -9.78
N LEU A 421 8.70 13.53 -8.52
CA LEU A 421 9.92 13.76 -7.76
C LEU A 421 10.94 12.62 -7.95
N GLY A 422 12.06 12.67 -7.23
CA GLY A 422 13.10 11.64 -7.31
C GLY A 422 12.70 10.26 -6.77
N GLY A 423 13.47 9.24 -7.15
CA GLY A 423 13.34 7.86 -6.66
C GLY A 423 12.13 7.06 -7.18
N ASN A 424 11.50 7.48 -8.27
CA ASN A 424 10.41 6.72 -8.89
C ASN A 424 10.92 5.79 -10.00
N GLU A 425 10.19 4.71 -10.28
CA GLU A 425 10.50 3.76 -11.36
C GLU A 425 9.21 3.22 -12.00
N SER A 426 9.18 3.10 -13.33
CA SER A 426 8.06 2.52 -14.09
C SER A 426 6.67 3.09 -13.71
N LEU A 427 6.52 4.41 -13.69
CA LEU A 427 5.22 5.04 -13.44
C LEU A 427 4.35 5.04 -14.70
N THR A 428 3.06 4.75 -14.54
CA THR A 428 2.12 4.77 -15.67
C THR A 428 1.04 5.83 -15.41
N LEU A 429 0.89 6.79 -16.30
CA LEU A 429 -0.14 7.83 -16.23
C LEU A 429 -1.27 7.53 -17.23
N ALA A 430 -2.51 7.77 -16.82
CA ALA A 430 -3.70 7.55 -17.64
C ALA A 430 -4.79 8.58 -17.33
N PRO A 431 -5.71 8.84 -18.27
CA PRO A 431 -6.84 9.71 -17.98
C PRO A 431 -7.78 9.05 -16.96
N TYR A 432 -8.45 9.88 -16.15
CA TYR A 432 -9.54 9.45 -15.28
C TYR A 432 -10.68 8.83 -16.10
N HIS A 433 -11.19 7.68 -15.63
CA HIS A 433 -11.97 6.77 -16.48
C HIS A 433 -13.09 6.03 -15.73
N THR A 434 -13.56 6.61 -14.63
CA THR A 434 -14.62 6.05 -13.79
C THR A 434 -15.65 7.12 -13.42
N PHE A 435 -16.80 6.72 -12.88
CA PHE A 435 -17.79 7.62 -12.30
C PHE A 435 -18.56 6.93 -11.19
N TYR A 436 -19.20 7.73 -10.35
CA TYR A 436 -20.18 7.27 -9.37
C TYR A 436 -21.26 8.35 -9.20
N GLY A 437 -22.44 7.97 -8.69
CA GLY A 437 -23.65 8.79 -8.79
C GLY A 437 -23.53 10.24 -8.31
N SER A 438 -22.71 10.51 -7.28
CA SER A 438 -22.52 11.85 -6.69
C SER A 438 -21.25 12.59 -7.18
N LEU A 439 -20.54 12.11 -8.20
CA LEU A 439 -19.21 12.62 -8.57
C LEU A 439 -19.24 14.09 -9.02
N GLU A 440 -20.12 14.49 -9.94
CA GLU A 440 -20.15 15.86 -10.49
C GLU A 440 -20.47 16.92 -9.42
N ASP A 441 -21.40 16.60 -8.51
CA ASP A 441 -21.76 17.47 -7.39
C ASP A 441 -20.56 17.62 -6.43
N GLN A 442 -19.82 16.54 -6.17
CA GLN A 442 -18.62 16.56 -5.31
C GLN A 442 -17.44 17.29 -5.97
N MET A 443 -17.29 17.20 -7.29
CA MET A 443 -16.28 17.95 -8.05
C MET A 443 -16.53 19.45 -7.97
N SER A 444 -17.79 19.85 -8.16
CA SER A 444 -18.23 21.25 -8.03
C SER A 444 -17.96 21.81 -6.63
N LYS A 445 -18.25 21.02 -5.57
CA LYS A 445 -17.93 21.40 -4.18
C LYS A 445 -16.44 21.55 -3.90
N SER A 446 -15.62 20.71 -4.53
CA SER A 446 -14.15 20.72 -4.38
C SER A 446 -13.49 21.77 -5.28
N GLY A 447 -14.28 22.46 -6.11
CA GLY A 447 -13.81 23.47 -7.04
C GLY A 447 -12.91 22.91 -8.12
N ILE A 448 -13.16 21.69 -8.61
CA ILE A 448 -12.42 21.09 -9.73
C ILE A 448 -13.37 20.94 -10.91
N GLY A 449 -13.09 21.63 -12.00
CA GLY A 449 -13.88 21.59 -13.23
C GLY A 449 -13.50 20.42 -14.15
N ILE A 450 -14.24 20.30 -15.26
CA ILE A 450 -13.98 19.32 -16.33
C ILE A 450 -13.20 19.92 -17.52
N SER A 451 -12.98 21.24 -17.52
CA SER A 451 -12.44 22.01 -18.66
C SER A 451 -10.93 21.88 -18.83
N GLN A 452 -10.19 21.70 -17.74
CA GLN A 452 -8.73 21.62 -17.75
C GLN A 452 -8.27 20.27 -17.19
N ASN A 453 -7.51 19.52 -17.98
CA ASN A 453 -6.97 18.23 -17.57
C ASN A 453 -5.55 18.04 -18.12
N LEU A 454 -4.54 18.19 -17.26
CA LEU A 454 -3.11 18.14 -17.57
C LEU A 454 -2.44 16.85 -17.09
N TRP A 455 -3.19 15.76 -16.95
CA TRP A 455 -2.70 14.47 -16.46
C TRP A 455 -1.52 13.89 -17.26
N ASP A 456 -1.40 14.23 -18.54
CA ASP A 456 -0.36 13.77 -19.48
C ASP A 456 0.83 14.73 -19.63
N GLN A 457 0.86 15.81 -18.85
CA GLN A 457 1.93 16.81 -18.86
C GLN A 457 2.66 16.91 -17.51
N PRO A 458 3.29 15.83 -17.00
CA PRO A 458 3.93 15.88 -15.71
C PRO A 458 5.14 16.84 -15.71
N LEU A 459 5.42 17.42 -14.54
CA LEU A 459 6.62 18.19 -14.24
C LEU A 459 7.58 17.30 -13.46
N CYS A 460 8.67 16.86 -14.10
CA CYS A 460 9.70 16.06 -13.46
C CYS A 460 10.68 16.98 -12.71
N VAL A 461 10.89 16.74 -11.42
CA VAL A 461 11.76 17.54 -10.56
C VAL A 461 12.75 16.62 -9.84
N GLY A 462 14.05 16.84 -10.06
CA GLY A 462 15.13 16.06 -9.44
C GLY A 462 16.24 15.68 -10.44
N PRO A 463 17.42 15.26 -9.95
CA PRO A 463 18.56 14.91 -10.80
C PRO A 463 18.44 13.54 -11.48
N ASP A 464 17.51 12.71 -11.02
CA ASP A 464 17.35 11.31 -11.48
C ASP A 464 16.66 11.21 -12.86
N HIS A 465 16.05 12.30 -13.33
CA HIS A 465 15.30 12.33 -14.58
C HIS A 465 16.26 12.49 -15.76
N LYS A 466 16.43 11.41 -16.55
CA LYS A 466 17.21 11.42 -17.79
C LYS A 466 16.28 11.21 -18.98
N ASP A 467 16.45 12.02 -20.03
CA ASP A 467 15.63 11.92 -21.26
C ASP A 467 15.78 10.55 -21.96
N THR A 468 16.87 9.82 -21.71
CA THR A 468 17.17 8.52 -22.33
C THR A 468 16.35 7.36 -21.77
N ALA A 469 15.76 7.50 -20.58
CA ALA A 469 14.92 6.49 -19.93
C ALA A 469 13.89 7.20 -19.04
N PRO A 470 12.71 7.57 -19.59
CA PRO A 470 11.72 8.31 -18.83
C PRO A 470 11.19 7.45 -17.68
N VAL A 471 11.11 8.07 -16.50
CA VAL A 471 10.62 7.42 -15.27
C VAL A 471 9.12 7.09 -15.34
N TRP A 472 8.42 7.67 -16.31
CA TRP A 472 6.99 7.53 -16.51
C TRP A 472 6.63 7.33 -17.98
N GLU A 473 5.50 6.69 -18.21
CA GLU A 473 4.90 6.53 -19.53
C GLU A 473 3.38 6.71 -19.48
N THR A 474 2.74 6.93 -20.63
CA THR A 474 1.27 6.93 -20.70
C THR A 474 0.78 5.51 -20.92
N LEU A 475 -0.28 5.10 -20.21
CA LEU A 475 -0.88 3.77 -20.37
C LEU A 475 -1.22 3.53 -21.85
N PRO A 476 -0.76 2.41 -22.45
CA PRO A 476 -1.11 2.05 -23.81
C PRO A 476 -2.63 1.97 -24.00
N THR A 477 -3.13 2.41 -25.15
CA THR A 477 -4.57 2.43 -25.42
C THR A 477 -5.19 1.04 -25.39
N GLN A 478 -4.41 -0.01 -25.66
CA GLN A 478 -4.82 -1.42 -25.65
C GLN A 478 -5.11 -1.94 -24.24
N ASP A 479 -4.43 -1.40 -23.23
CA ASP A 479 -4.54 -1.82 -21.82
C ASP A 479 -5.46 -0.90 -21.01
N PHE A 480 -6.04 0.13 -21.66
CA PHE A 480 -6.96 1.06 -21.02
C PHE A 480 -8.40 0.53 -21.02
N PHE A 481 -8.90 0.14 -19.85
CA PHE A 481 -10.28 -0.30 -19.60
C PHE A 481 -11.04 0.70 -18.75
N THR A 482 -12.37 0.79 -18.90
CA THR A 482 -13.22 1.58 -17.98
C THR A 482 -13.33 0.88 -16.63
N PHE A 483 -13.22 1.63 -15.53
CA PHE A 483 -13.32 1.06 -14.19
C PHE A 483 -14.71 1.29 -13.62
N ASN A 484 -15.37 0.19 -13.25
CA ASN A 484 -16.69 0.21 -12.64
C ASN A 484 -16.54 0.19 -11.11
N VAL A 485 -17.13 1.20 -10.45
CA VAL A 485 -17.25 1.18 -8.99
C VAL A 485 -18.26 0.08 -8.63
N PRO A 486 -17.91 -0.93 -7.81
CA PRO A 486 -18.73 -2.13 -7.61
C PRO A 486 -19.92 -1.91 -6.66
N PHE A 487 -20.33 -0.66 -6.44
CA PHE A 487 -21.41 -0.30 -5.51
C PHE A 487 -22.36 0.69 -6.16
N GLU A 488 -23.65 0.51 -5.96
CA GLU A 488 -24.65 1.49 -6.36
C GLU A 488 -24.62 2.69 -5.41
N MET A 489 -24.45 3.89 -5.96
CA MET A 489 -24.53 5.13 -5.20
C MET A 489 -25.58 6.05 -5.80
N GLY A 490 -26.36 6.69 -4.93
CA GLY A 490 -27.32 7.72 -5.34
C GLY A 490 -26.63 8.92 -5.99
N GLY A 491 -27.36 9.57 -6.90
CA GLY A 491 -26.97 10.85 -7.50
C GLY A 491 -27.28 10.92 -9.00
N LYS A 492 -26.91 12.04 -9.62
CA LYS A 492 -27.29 12.39 -10.99
C LYS A 492 -26.28 11.94 -12.05
N THR A 493 -25.04 11.67 -11.66
CA THR A 493 -23.97 11.30 -12.60
C THR A 493 -24.20 9.90 -13.15
N ARG A 494 -24.34 9.80 -14.48
CA ARG A 494 -24.61 8.53 -15.20
C ARG A 494 -23.49 8.09 -16.15
N SER A 495 -22.48 8.93 -16.34
CA SER A 495 -21.36 8.68 -17.24
C SER A 495 -20.10 9.35 -16.70
N ILE A 496 -18.95 9.02 -17.31
CA ILE A 496 -17.69 9.70 -17.04
C ILE A 496 -17.89 11.20 -17.38
N PRO A 497 -17.72 12.12 -16.42
CA PRO A 497 -18.05 13.54 -16.63
C PRO A 497 -17.01 14.27 -17.50
N VAL A 498 -15.84 13.66 -17.69
CA VAL A 498 -14.74 14.24 -18.47
C VAL A 498 -14.63 13.55 -19.83
N PRO A 499 -14.52 14.31 -20.93
CA PRO A 499 -14.24 13.74 -22.23
C PRO A 499 -12.86 13.09 -22.24
N LEU A 500 -12.79 11.82 -22.63
CA LEU A 500 -11.53 11.12 -22.78
C LEU A 500 -10.76 11.64 -24.00
N PRO A 501 -9.41 11.63 -23.97
CA PRO A 501 -8.62 11.97 -25.15
C PRO A 501 -9.01 11.10 -26.36
N PRO A 502 -9.00 11.64 -27.59
CA PRO A 502 -9.52 10.96 -28.78
C PRO A 502 -8.94 9.55 -29.00
N LYS A 503 -7.66 9.34 -28.67
CA LYS A 503 -6.98 8.04 -28.78
C LYS A 503 -7.62 6.97 -27.88
N TYR A 504 -7.91 7.30 -26.61
CA TYR A 504 -8.55 6.39 -25.66
C TYR A 504 -10.05 6.22 -25.96
N GLN A 505 -10.73 7.30 -26.35
CA GLN A 505 -12.14 7.25 -26.74
C GLN A 505 -12.35 6.33 -27.95
N LYS A 506 -11.47 6.39 -28.95
CA LYS A 506 -11.51 5.52 -30.12
C LYS A 506 -11.29 4.06 -29.72
N ALA A 507 -10.33 3.77 -28.84
CA ALA A 507 -10.06 2.42 -28.35
C ALA A 507 -11.27 1.82 -27.61
N ILE A 508 -11.89 2.58 -26.70
CA ILE A 508 -13.12 2.15 -26.01
C ILE A 508 -14.25 1.91 -27.03
N SER A 509 -14.46 2.85 -27.97
CA SER A 509 -15.52 2.72 -28.97
C SER A 509 -15.32 1.51 -29.90
N GLN A 510 -14.07 1.21 -30.25
CA GLN A 510 -13.72 0.01 -31.03
C GLN A 510 -14.01 -1.27 -30.26
N ARG A 511 -13.65 -1.35 -28.97
CA ARG A 511 -14.00 -2.50 -28.13
C ARG A 511 -15.50 -2.65 -27.94
N GLN A 512 -16.22 -1.56 -27.69
CA GLN A 512 -17.68 -1.60 -27.57
C GLN A 512 -18.32 -2.12 -28.86
N LYS A 513 -17.85 -1.65 -30.04
CA LYS A 513 -18.31 -2.19 -31.33
C LYS A 513 -18.01 -3.68 -31.49
N GLN A 514 -16.87 -4.16 -31.02
CA GLN A 514 -16.55 -5.61 -31.04
C GLN A 514 -17.51 -6.39 -30.14
N ILE A 515 -17.79 -5.88 -28.94
CA ILE A 515 -18.76 -6.47 -28.01
C ILE A 515 -20.16 -6.48 -28.63
N ASP A 516 -20.62 -5.36 -29.18
CA ASP A 516 -21.94 -5.24 -29.81
C ASP A 516 -22.07 -6.16 -31.03
N THR A 517 -21.01 -6.24 -31.85
CA THR A 517 -20.95 -7.15 -33.00
C THR A 517 -21.03 -8.59 -32.55
N TRP A 518 -20.26 -8.98 -31.52
CA TRP A 518 -20.32 -10.33 -30.95
C TRP A 518 -21.71 -10.64 -30.37
N GLN A 519 -22.30 -9.74 -29.58
CA GLN A 519 -23.66 -9.90 -29.04
C GLN A 519 -24.71 -10.05 -30.14
N LYS A 520 -24.58 -9.25 -31.21
CA LYS A 520 -25.45 -9.34 -32.39
C LYS A 520 -25.28 -10.69 -33.09
N THR A 521 -24.05 -11.13 -33.34
CA THR A 521 -23.75 -12.45 -33.92
C THR A 521 -24.33 -13.59 -33.08
N VAL A 522 -24.23 -13.52 -31.74
CA VAL A 522 -24.81 -14.52 -30.83
C VAL A 522 -26.35 -14.48 -30.83
N LYS A 523 -26.96 -13.31 -31.01
CA LYS A 523 -28.42 -13.17 -31.05
C LYS A 523 -29.01 -13.61 -32.39
N GLU A 524 -28.31 -13.33 -33.50
CA GLU A 524 -28.73 -13.63 -34.87
C GLU A 524 -28.39 -15.06 -35.32
N SER A 525 -27.53 -15.77 -34.59
CA SER A 525 -27.14 -17.15 -34.91
C SER A 525 -28.27 -18.19 -34.81
N GLY A 526 -29.45 -17.81 -34.33
CA GLY A 526 -30.63 -18.69 -34.33
C GLY A 526 -30.48 -19.96 -33.47
N LEU A 527 -29.51 -20.00 -32.56
CA LEU A 527 -29.17 -21.18 -31.77
C LEU A 527 -30.36 -21.66 -30.93
N ALA A 528 -30.64 -22.97 -31.02
CA ALA A 528 -31.59 -23.64 -30.14
C ALA A 528 -31.13 -23.55 -28.66
N LYS A 529 -32.05 -23.79 -27.72
CA LYS A 529 -31.79 -23.63 -26.26
C LYS A 529 -30.60 -24.51 -25.80
N GLU A 530 -30.49 -25.69 -26.37
CA GLU A 530 -29.48 -26.71 -26.11
C GLU A 530 -28.11 -26.28 -26.68
N GLN A 531 -28.10 -25.75 -27.90
CA GLN A 531 -26.89 -25.23 -28.55
C GLN A 531 -26.36 -23.96 -27.87
N ARG A 532 -27.25 -23.10 -27.33
CA ARG A 532 -26.84 -21.96 -26.49
C ARG A 532 -26.14 -22.42 -25.22
N LYS A 533 -26.63 -23.48 -24.58
CA LYS A 533 -26.03 -24.06 -23.37
C LYS A 533 -24.65 -24.64 -23.66
N GLU A 534 -24.47 -25.29 -24.80
CA GLU A 534 -23.18 -25.82 -25.24
C GLU A 534 -22.19 -24.69 -25.61
N PHE A 535 -22.64 -23.68 -26.36
CA PHE A 535 -21.85 -22.50 -26.68
C PHE A 535 -21.41 -21.74 -25.41
N GLN A 536 -22.29 -21.60 -24.42
CA GLN A 536 -21.96 -20.96 -23.16
C GLN A 536 -20.89 -21.74 -22.38
N LYS A 537 -21.00 -23.08 -22.31
CA LYS A 537 -19.93 -23.93 -21.73
C LYS A 537 -18.59 -23.75 -22.44
N LEU A 538 -18.59 -23.61 -23.77
CA LEU A 538 -17.37 -23.40 -24.55
C LEU A 538 -16.74 -22.02 -24.28
N VAL A 539 -17.57 -20.96 -24.20
CA VAL A 539 -17.12 -19.60 -23.85
C VAL A 539 -16.56 -19.57 -22.43
N GLU A 540 -17.24 -20.19 -21.47
CA GLU A 540 -16.77 -20.33 -20.10
C GLU A 540 -15.42 -21.07 -20.09
N SER A 541 -15.30 -22.23 -20.73
CA SER A 541 -14.03 -22.97 -20.83
C SER A 541 -12.89 -22.12 -21.43
N ARG A 542 -13.16 -21.38 -22.52
CA ARG A 542 -12.16 -20.48 -23.13
C ARG A 542 -11.80 -19.29 -22.26
N PHE A 543 -12.75 -18.74 -21.50
CA PHE A 543 -12.47 -17.71 -20.51
C PHE A 543 -11.58 -18.25 -19.38
N HIS A 544 -11.82 -19.48 -18.94
CA HIS A 544 -10.97 -20.14 -17.94
C HIS A 544 -9.53 -20.36 -18.45
N VAL A 545 -9.37 -20.73 -19.72
CA VAL A 545 -8.07 -20.87 -20.41
C VAL A 545 -7.38 -19.51 -20.55
N TRP A 546 -8.11 -18.47 -20.97
CA TRP A 546 -7.57 -17.11 -21.07
C TRP A 546 -7.10 -16.59 -19.70
N LEU A 547 -7.85 -16.85 -18.63
CA LEU A 547 -7.41 -16.51 -17.27
C LEU A 547 -6.12 -17.23 -16.85
N SER A 548 -5.88 -18.46 -17.32
CA SER A 548 -4.61 -19.17 -17.06
C SER A 548 -3.46 -18.65 -17.92
N GLU A 549 -3.72 -18.31 -19.19
CA GLU A 549 -2.70 -17.82 -20.13
C GLU A 549 -2.24 -16.38 -19.82
N THR A 550 -3.11 -15.53 -19.28
CA THR A 550 -2.81 -14.12 -18.99
C THR A 550 -2.09 -13.87 -17.67
N GLY A 551 -1.73 -14.93 -16.91
CA GLY A 551 -1.01 -14.79 -15.64
C GLY A 551 -1.86 -14.23 -14.48
N HIS A 552 -3.15 -14.01 -14.68
CA HIS A 552 -4.09 -13.66 -13.60
C HIS A 552 -4.45 -14.84 -12.67
N LYS A 553 -3.86 -16.04 -12.88
CA LYS A 553 -4.04 -17.27 -12.09
C LYS A 553 -2.75 -17.97 -11.64
N LEU A 554 -1.58 -17.46 -12.02
CA LEU A 554 -0.29 -18.11 -11.74
C LEU A 554 0.36 -17.47 -10.51
N SER A 555 0.64 -18.27 -9.49
CA SER A 555 1.48 -17.85 -8.37
C SER A 555 2.87 -18.47 -8.51
N ARG A 556 3.90 -17.62 -8.34
CA ARG A 556 5.29 -18.08 -8.17
C ARG A 556 5.55 -18.23 -6.69
N LEU A 557 5.84 -19.46 -6.28
CA LEU A 557 6.18 -19.82 -4.90
C LEU A 557 7.70 -19.98 -4.83
N GLY A 558 8.38 -19.01 -4.21
CA GLY A 558 9.77 -19.17 -3.82
C GLY A 558 9.87 -20.02 -2.57
N PHE A 559 10.85 -20.91 -2.51
CA PHE A 559 11.20 -21.67 -1.31
C PHE A 559 12.71 -21.66 -1.08
N THR A 560 13.15 -21.99 0.13
CA THR A 560 14.57 -22.09 0.47
C THR A 560 14.84 -23.49 1.00
N LEU A 561 15.86 -24.19 0.50
CA LEU A 561 16.28 -25.48 1.07
C LEU A 561 17.27 -25.26 2.23
N PRO A 562 17.35 -26.19 3.20
CA PRO A 562 18.45 -26.21 4.16
C PRO A 562 19.79 -26.28 3.42
N HIS A 563 20.78 -25.45 3.80
CA HIS A 563 22.15 -25.60 3.31
C HIS A 563 22.64 -27.00 3.68
N GLN A 564 22.92 -27.84 2.69
CA GLN A 564 23.67 -29.07 2.93
C GLN A 564 25.08 -28.64 3.36
N ASN A 565 25.46 -28.99 4.59
CA ASN A 565 26.85 -28.94 5.01
C ASN A 565 27.62 -29.87 4.06
N SER A 566 28.39 -29.28 3.14
CA SER A 566 29.44 -29.98 2.44
C SER A 566 30.61 -30.18 3.40
N ASP A 567 30.46 -31.10 4.33
CA ASP A 567 31.60 -31.77 4.94
C ASP A 567 32.07 -32.81 3.90
N ASP A 568 33.32 -32.69 3.48
CA ASP A 568 34.13 -33.62 2.66
C ASP A 568 34.71 -33.00 1.37
N VAL A 569 35.60 -32.00 1.53
CA VAL A 569 36.84 -31.95 0.72
C VAL A 569 37.96 -31.46 1.64
N GLU A 570 38.85 -32.36 2.03
CA GLU A 570 40.13 -32.06 2.67
C GLU A 570 40.90 -31.04 1.81
N GLY A 571 41.06 -29.82 2.32
CA GLY A 571 41.94 -28.81 1.75
C GLY A 571 43.38 -29.16 2.11
N SER A 572 44.17 -29.53 1.10
CA SER A 572 45.63 -29.49 1.16
C SER A 572 46.09 -28.03 1.14
N ASP A 573 46.87 -27.65 2.15
CA ASP A 573 47.57 -26.37 2.28
C ASP A 573 48.46 -26.09 1.05
N GLU A 574 48.25 -24.96 0.38
CA GLU A 574 49.31 -24.30 -0.39
C GLU A 574 49.34 -22.80 -0.05
N GLU A 575 50.52 -22.35 0.41
CA GLU A 575 50.86 -21.01 0.86
C GLU A 575 50.70 -19.94 -0.24
N LEU A 576 50.07 -18.82 0.11
CA LEU A 576 50.01 -17.61 -0.72
C LEU A 576 51.28 -16.77 -0.52
N GLY A 577 52.15 -16.72 -1.54
CA GLY A 577 53.22 -15.74 -1.66
C GLY A 577 52.70 -14.40 -2.19
N GLU A 578 53.03 -13.30 -1.52
CA GLU A 578 52.76 -11.92 -1.93
C GLU A 578 53.80 -11.46 -2.97
N GLU A 579 53.37 -11.13 -4.19
CA GLU A 579 54.19 -10.39 -5.16
C GLU A 579 53.77 -8.91 -5.18
N THR A 580 54.70 -8.03 -4.77
CA THR A 580 54.65 -6.57 -4.99
C THR A 580 55.41 -6.19 -6.27
N ASP A 581 55.13 -5.03 -6.85
CA ASP A 581 55.91 -4.50 -7.97
C ASP A 581 56.97 -3.46 -7.55
N GLU A 582 57.73 -2.92 -8.51
CA GLU A 582 58.94 -2.08 -8.29
C GLU A 582 58.69 -0.78 -7.50
N ASP A 583 57.43 -0.42 -7.22
CA ASP A 583 57.03 0.72 -6.38
C ASP A 583 56.34 0.31 -5.05
N ASP A 584 56.41 -0.96 -4.67
CA ASP A 584 55.93 -1.55 -3.39
C ASP A 584 54.41 -1.47 -3.13
N ASP A 585 53.59 -1.49 -4.20
CA ASP A 585 52.12 -1.55 -4.13
C ASP A 585 51.58 -2.97 -4.44
N PRO A 586 50.58 -3.48 -3.70
CA PRO A 586 50.03 -4.82 -3.94
C PRO A 586 49.11 -4.87 -5.18
N ARG A 587 49.42 -5.76 -6.14
CA ARG A 587 48.62 -5.96 -7.36
C ARG A 587 47.35 -6.80 -7.09
N LEU A 588 46.20 -6.15 -6.98
CA LEU A 588 44.89 -6.81 -6.99
C LEU A 588 44.52 -7.33 -8.40
N LYS A 589 44.51 -8.65 -8.60
CA LYS A 589 43.94 -9.28 -9.81
C LYS A 589 42.41 -9.06 -9.85
N ARG A 590 41.94 -8.24 -10.80
CA ARG A 590 40.50 -8.08 -11.12
C ARG A 590 39.92 -9.40 -11.63
N LYS A 591 38.96 -9.99 -10.90
CA LYS A 591 38.05 -11.02 -11.43
C LYS A 591 37.13 -10.37 -12.47
N THR A 592 37.28 -10.77 -13.72
CA THR A 592 36.35 -10.50 -14.81
C THR A 592 35.01 -11.17 -14.50
N THR A 593 33.97 -10.37 -14.26
CA THR A 593 32.58 -10.84 -14.18
C THR A 593 32.08 -11.18 -15.58
N GLY A 594 32.26 -12.43 -15.99
CA GLY A 594 31.42 -13.03 -17.01
C GLY A 594 30.00 -13.16 -16.45
N HIS A 595 29.02 -12.59 -17.16
CA HIS A 595 27.62 -12.89 -16.94
C HIS A 595 27.37 -14.38 -17.23
N GLN A 596 27.38 -15.19 -16.17
CA GLN A 596 26.64 -16.45 -16.16
C GLN A 596 25.27 -16.15 -15.55
N GLU A 597 24.22 -16.40 -16.34
CA GLU A 597 22.83 -16.36 -15.91
C GLU A 597 22.69 -17.18 -14.61
N ARG A 598 22.28 -16.53 -13.51
CA ARG A 598 21.81 -17.24 -12.33
C ARG A 598 20.47 -17.88 -12.70
N THR A 599 20.48 -19.17 -12.92
CA THR A 599 19.29 -20.02 -12.97
C THR A 599 18.58 -19.96 -11.61
N ASP A 600 17.29 -19.57 -11.62
CA ASP A 600 16.36 -19.52 -10.47
C ASP A 600 16.13 -20.94 -9.89
N HIS A 601 17.10 -21.52 -9.18
CA HIS A 601 17.04 -22.94 -8.79
C HIS A 601 16.05 -23.29 -7.66
N ASN A 602 15.34 -22.33 -7.04
CA ASN A 602 14.41 -22.59 -5.93
C ASN A 602 13.05 -21.88 -6.09
N CYS A 603 12.41 -21.99 -7.25
CA CYS A 603 11.10 -21.37 -7.50
C CYS A 603 10.14 -22.36 -8.16
N LEU A 604 8.99 -22.58 -7.52
CA LEU A 604 7.88 -23.35 -8.08
C LEU A 604 6.88 -22.42 -8.75
N THR A 605 6.33 -22.84 -9.88
CA THR A 605 5.22 -22.15 -10.54
C THR A 605 3.97 -22.98 -10.39
N LEU A 606 2.98 -22.47 -9.65
CA LEU A 606 1.75 -23.19 -9.34
C LEU A 606 0.55 -22.49 -10.01
N ALA A 607 -0.20 -23.22 -10.80
CA ALA A 607 -1.51 -22.79 -11.28
C ALA A 607 -2.58 -23.12 -10.23
N HIS A 608 -3.41 -22.14 -9.86
CA HIS A 608 -4.55 -22.35 -8.97
C HIS A 608 -5.62 -21.28 -9.17
N TRP A 609 -6.78 -21.47 -8.53
CA TRP A 609 -7.88 -20.52 -8.49
C TRP A 609 -7.77 -19.66 -7.23
N MET A 610 -8.20 -18.41 -7.33
CA MET A 610 -8.23 -17.47 -6.20
C MET A 610 -9.53 -17.57 -5.39
N GLU A 611 -10.62 -18.04 -6.02
CA GLU A 611 -11.94 -18.21 -5.40
C GLU A 611 -12.73 -19.26 -6.19
N THR A 612 -13.50 -20.10 -5.50
CA THR A 612 -14.33 -21.17 -6.08
C THR A 612 -15.57 -21.43 -5.22
N GLU A 613 -16.58 -22.08 -5.80
CA GLU A 613 -17.66 -22.70 -5.02
C GLU A 613 -17.13 -23.92 -4.24
N LEU A 614 -17.91 -24.38 -3.24
CA LEU A 614 -17.52 -25.49 -2.35
C LEU A 614 -17.17 -26.79 -3.11
N LYS A 615 -17.86 -27.07 -4.22
CA LYS A 615 -17.62 -28.26 -5.06
C LYS A 615 -16.29 -28.23 -5.84
N ASP A 616 -15.66 -27.05 -5.91
CA ASP A 616 -14.48 -26.78 -6.74
C ASP A 616 -13.27 -26.35 -5.88
N VAL A 617 -13.35 -26.48 -4.54
CA VAL A 617 -12.33 -26.01 -3.59
C VAL A 617 -10.95 -26.65 -3.78
N GLY A 618 -10.88 -27.85 -4.37
CA GLY A 618 -9.63 -28.50 -4.75
C GLY A 618 -8.80 -27.70 -5.76
N LYS A 619 -9.40 -26.71 -6.45
CA LYS A 619 -8.66 -25.84 -7.39
C LYS A 619 -7.93 -24.69 -6.69
N GLN A 620 -8.17 -24.43 -5.41
CA GLN A 620 -7.53 -23.35 -4.64
C GLN A 620 -6.30 -23.85 -3.88
N LEU A 621 -5.34 -22.94 -3.65
CA LEU A 621 -4.22 -23.20 -2.75
C LEU A 621 -4.59 -22.84 -1.31
N TRP A 622 -4.50 -23.80 -0.40
CA TRP A 622 -4.83 -23.65 1.01
C TRP A 622 -3.58 -23.67 1.92
N ARG A 623 -3.68 -23.06 3.11
CA ARG A 623 -2.52 -22.84 3.99
C ARG A 623 -2.01 -24.10 4.69
N GLY A 624 -2.88 -25.04 5.01
CA GLY A 624 -2.52 -26.39 5.45
C GLY A 624 -1.66 -27.08 4.39
N SER A 625 -2.01 -27.01 3.10
CA SER A 625 -1.14 -27.57 2.05
C SER A 625 0.27 -26.94 2.03
N LEU A 626 0.38 -25.62 2.26
CA LEU A 626 1.67 -24.94 2.43
C LEU A 626 2.42 -25.37 3.71
N LEU A 627 1.69 -25.62 4.80
CA LEU A 627 2.27 -26.14 6.03
C LEU A 627 2.80 -27.56 5.89
N LEU A 628 2.03 -28.43 5.23
CA LEU A 628 2.44 -29.77 4.90
C LEU A 628 3.66 -29.76 4.00
N ALA A 629 3.69 -28.88 2.99
CA ALA A 629 4.86 -28.70 2.14
C ALA A 629 6.12 -28.31 2.93
N ASP A 630 6.03 -27.35 3.87
CA ASP A 630 7.15 -27.03 4.76
C ASP A 630 7.58 -28.24 5.60
N PHE A 631 6.62 -28.99 6.14
CA PHE A 631 6.90 -30.17 6.95
C PHE A 631 7.60 -31.26 6.14
N LEU A 632 7.19 -31.50 4.89
CA LEU A 632 7.80 -32.49 4.00
C LEU A 632 9.26 -32.16 3.67
N ILE A 633 9.60 -30.88 3.50
CA ILE A 633 10.99 -30.44 3.38
C ILE A 633 11.74 -30.68 4.69
N HIS A 634 11.11 -30.42 5.83
CA HIS A 634 11.71 -30.66 7.15
C HIS A 634 12.03 -32.14 7.39
N ILE A 635 11.15 -33.05 6.98
CA ILE A 635 11.32 -34.50 7.13
C ILE A 635 11.89 -35.20 5.89
N GLN A 636 12.54 -34.45 4.98
CA GLN A 636 13.05 -34.96 3.70
C GLN A 636 13.82 -36.29 3.80
N ASP A 637 14.56 -36.51 4.89
CA ASP A 637 15.31 -37.75 5.13
C ASP A 637 14.42 -38.97 5.30
N GLN A 638 13.25 -38.81 5.93
CA GLN A 638 12.27 -39.89 6.13
C GLN A 638 11.54 -40.25 4.83
N LEU A 639 11.58 -39.38 3.82
CA LEU A 639 10.88 -39.59 2.55
C LEU A 639 11.71 -40.38 1.53
N ARG A 640 13.05 -40.38 1.62
CA ARG A 640 13.98 -40.82 0.54
C ARG A 640 13.61 -42.15 -0.13
N ASP A 641 13.23 -43.15 0.66
CA ASP A 641 12.92 -44.50 0.16
C ASP A 641 11.43 -44.83 0.19
N ALA A 642 10.59 -43.91 0.66
CA ALA A 642 9.17 -44.14 0.88
C ALA A 642 8.35 -43.98 -0.41
N THR A 643 7.26 -44.76 -0.47
CA THR A 643 6.14 -44.47 -1.38
C THR A 643 5.14 -43.59 -0.65
N VAL A 644 4.91 -42.38 -1.17
CA VAL A 644 4.04 -41.37 -0.58
C VAL A 644 2.73 -41.29 -1.36
N VAL A 645 1.60 -41.32 -0.67
CA VAL A 645 0.28 -41.12 -1.29
C VAL A 645 -0.37 -39.87 -0.71
N GLU A 646 -0.71 -38.90 -1.55
CA GLU A 646 -1.49 -37.73 -1.14
C GLU A 646 -2.98 -38.01 -1.32
N LEU A 647 -3.75 -37.88 -0.23
CA LEU A 647 -5.20 -37.99 -0.22
C LEU A 647 -5.81 -36.59 -0.30
N GLY A 648 -6.53 -36.29 -1.39
CA GLY A 648 -7.17 -34.98 -1.59
C GLY A 648 -6.16 -33.88 -1.92
N ALA A 649 -5.36 -34.10 -2.97
CA ALA A 649 -4.19 -33.28 -3.29
C ALA A 649 -4.49 -31.84 -3.74
N GLY A 650 -5.70 -31.59 -4.24
CA GLY A 650 -6.15 -30.31 -4.77
C GLY A 650 -5.23 -29.79 -5.89
N THR A 651 -4.43 -28.78 -5.57
CA THR A 651 -3.45 -28.18 -6.50
C THR A 651 -2.20 -29.04 -6.71
N GLY A 652 -1.97 -30.06 -5.87
CA GLY A 652 -0.82 -30.96 -5.93
C GLY A 652 0.46 -30.41 -5.31
N LEU A 653 0.40 -29.29 -4.55
CA LEU A 653 1.59 -28.67 -3.96
C LEU A 653 2.39 -29.64 -3.06
N ALA A 654 1.71 -30.37 -2.17
CA ALA A 654 2.43 -31.29 -1.27
C ALA A 654 2.98 -32.49 -2.04
N SER A 655 2.28 -33.02 -3.05
CA SER A 655 2.80 -34.02 -3.99
C SER A 655 4.04 -33.54 -4.75
N ILE A 656 4.07 -32.27 -5.19
CA ILE A 656 5.25 -31.68 -5.85
C ILE A 656 6.44 -31.73 -4.88
N VAL A 657 6.26 -31.25 -3.65
CA VAL A 657 7.33 -31.22 -2.67
C VAL A 657 7.75 -32.63 -2.23
N ALA A 658 6.81 -33.54 -2.03
CA ALA A 658 7.10 -34.95 -1.77
C ALA A 658 7.89 -35.56 -2.93
N SER A 659 7.58 -35.21 -4.18
CA SER A 659 8.26 -35.74 -5.37
C SER A 659 9.74 -35.39 -5.41
N PHE A 660 10.18 -34.33 -4.71
CA PHE A 660 11.59 -33.98 -4.62
C PHE A 660 12.40 -35.00 -3.83
N PHE A 661 11.82 -35.55 -2.76
CA PHE A 661 12.54 -36.37 -1.81
C PHE A 661 12.16 -37.85 -1.89
N ALA A 662 10.90 -38.16 -2.20
CA ALA A 662 10.39 -39.52 -2.16
C ALA A 662 10.81 -40.41 -3.34
N LYS A 663 10.77 -41.73 -3.12
CA LYS A 663 11.00 -42.74 -4.16
C LYS A 663 9.88 -42.76 -5.19
N LYS A 664 8.63 -42.74 -4.75
CA LYS A 664 7.45 -42.67 -5.63
C LYS A 664 6.32 -41.88 -4.96
N VAL A 665 5.60 -41.06 -5.72
CA VAL A 665 4.47 -40.26 -5.24
C VAL A 665 3.21 -40.60 -6.02
N VAL A 666 2.11 -40.85 -5.31
CA VAL A 666 0.78 -41.00 -5.90
C VAL A 666 -0.10 -39.85 -5.42
N CYS A 667 -0.40 -38.93 -6.33
CA CYS A 667 -1.24 -37.77 -6.11
C CYS A 667 -2.70 -38.14 -6.41
N THR A 668 -3.57 -38.14 -5.40
CA THR A 668 -4.98 -38.54 -5.56
C THR A 668 -5.97 -37.43 -5.22
N ASP A 669 -7.03 -37.34 -6.01
CA ASP A 669 -8.18 -36.45 -5.78
C ASP A 669 -9.42 -36.97 -6.55
N THR A 670 -10.54 -36.26 -6.48
CA THR A 670 -11.73 -36.47 -7.31
C THR A 670 -12.00 -35.26 -8.22
N GLY A 671 -12.66 -35.50 -9.35
CA GLY A 671 -12.98 -34.46 -10.34
C GLY A 671 -11.91 -34.26 -11.41
N GLU A 672 -12.31 -34.45 -12.67
CA GLU A 672 -11.44 -34.40 -13.86
C GLU A 672 -10.63 -33.10 -13.98
N GLU A 673 -11.20 -31.96 -13.58
CA GLU A 673 -10.51 -30.67 -13.67
C GLU A 673 -9.46 -30.46 -12.56
N VAL A 674 -9.68 -31.01 -11.36
CA VAL A 674 -8.72 -30.94 -10.25
C VAL A 674 -7.54 -31.86 -10.53
N LEU A 675 -7.82 -33.08 -11.00
CA LEU A 675 -6.77 -34.04 -11.42
C LEU A 675 -5.90 -33.49 -12.55
N ARG A 676 -6.50 -32.87 -13.57
CA ARG A 676 -5.75 -32.18 -14.63
C ARG A 676 -4.89 -31.03 -14.11
N LEU A 677 -5.39 -30.28 -13.14
CA LEU A 677 -4.66 -29.18 -12.53
C LEU A 677 -3.44 -29.69 -11.74
N ALA A 678 -3.64 -30.70 -10.90
CA ALA A 678 -2.57 -31.33 -10.14
C ALA A 678 -1.51 -31.94 -11.07
N GLU A 679 -1.92 -32.65 -12.13
CA GLU A 679 -1.02 -33.21 -13.12
C GLU A 679 -0.22 -32.13 -13.87
N HIS A 680 -0.88 -31.05 -14.28
CA HIS A 680 -0.22 -29.90 -14.90
C HIS A 680 0.83 -29.30 -13.96
N ASN A 681 0.47 -29.04 -12.70
CA ASN A 681 1.37 -28.47 -11.72
C ASN A 681 2.55 -29.41 -11.41
N LEU A 682 2.32 -30.71 -11.29
CA LEU A 682 3.39 -31.70 -11.10
C LEU A 682 4.35 -31.74 -12.29
N GLU A 683 3.83 -31.81 -13.52
CA GLU A 683 4.64 -31.89 -14.74
C GLU A 683 5.54 -30.67 -14.92
N GLN A 684 5.13 -29.49 -14.45
CA GLN A 684 5.94 -28.27 -14.48
C GLN A 684 7.04 -28.21 -13.42
N ASN A 685 6.92 -28.97 -12.31
CA ASN A 685 7.73 -28.70 -11.12
C ASN A 685 8.51 -29.91 -10.57
N TRP A 686 8.15 -31.16 -10.89
CA TRP A 686 8.67 -32.37 -10.23
C TRP A 686 10.21 -32.51 -10.23
N ASN A 687 10.89 -31.98 -11.25
CA ASN A 687 12.35 -32.00 -11.41
C ASN A 687 13.01 -30.64 -11.11
N CYS A 688 12.31 -29.72 -10.43
CA CYS A 688 12.80 -28.36 -10.14
C CYS A 688 14.13 -28.35 -9.39
N LEU A 689 14.31 -29.28 -8.43
CA LEU A 689 15.54 -29.38 -7.63
C LEU A 689 16.64 -30.24 -8.26
N ASP A 690 16.27 -31.17 -9.14
CA ASP A 690 17.20 -32.04 -9.85
C ASP A 690 16.66 -32.31 -11.26
N PRO A 691 17.13 -31.56 -12.28
CA PRO A 691 16.71 -31.75 -13.66
C PRO A 691 17.03 -33.13 -14.24
N THR A 692 17.94 -33.89 -13.59
CA THR A 692 18.35 -35.23 -14.03
C THR A 692 17.52 -36.35 -13.42
N LYS A 693 16.66 -36.02 -12.45
CA LYS A 693 15.76 -36.98 -11.79
C LYS A 693 14.83 -37.62 -12.81
N GLU A 694 14.52 -38.90 -12.64
CA GLU A 694 13.48 -39.58 -13.42
C GLU A 694 12.10 -39.32 -12.82
N LYS A 695 11.07 -39.27 -13.67
CA LYS A 695 9.68 -39.01 -13.25
C LYS A 695 9.24 -40.06 -12.23
N ASN A 696 8.93 -39.61 -11.02
CA ASN A 696 8.62 -40.46 -9.87
C ASN A 696 7.20 -40.26 -9.31
N TYR A 697 6.32 -39.57 -10.04
CA TYR A 697 4.95 -39.33 -9.59
C TYR A 697 3.91 -39.89 -10.55
N LYS A 698 2.70 -40.13 -10.02
CA LYS A 698 1.50 -40.52 -10.75
C LYS A 698 0.30 -39.73 -10.21
N VAL A 699 -0.61 -39.33 -11.10
CA VAL A 699 -1.90 -38.72 -10.74
C VAL A 699 -3.01 -39.71 -11.07
N CYS A 700 -3.87 -40.02 -10.09
CA CYS A 700 -5.01 -40.92 -10.29
C CYS A 700 -6.21 -40.49 -9.44
N GLN A 701 -7.40 -40.97 -9.82
CA GLN A 701 -8.63 -40.64 -9.11
C GLN A 701 -8.79 -41.53 -7.86
N LEU A 702 -9.12 -40.90 -6.73
CA LEU A 702 -9.59 -41.58 -5.52
C LEU A 702 -10.77 -40.79 -4.97
N ASP A 703 -11.97 -41.37 -5.03
CA ASP A 703 -13.19 -40.73 -4.54
C ASP A 703 -13.64 -41.40 -3.25
N TRP A 704 -13.62 -40.66 -2.14
CA TRP A 704 -13.99 -41.18 -0.82
C TRP A 704 -15.48 -41.49 -0.70
N MET A 705 -16.32 -40.90 -1.56
CA MET A 705 -17.78 -40.96 -1.42
C MET A 705 -18.42 -42.11 -2.21
N VAL A 706 -17.63 -42.91 -2.93
CA VAL A 706 -18.13 -43.97 -3.81
C VAL A 706 -17.49 -45.31 -3.43
N GLU A 707 -18.33 -46.30 -3.11
CA GLU A 707 -17.88 -47.67 -2.78
C GLU A 707 -17.45 -48.47 -4.03
N ASP A 708 -17.91 -48.08 -5.23
CA ASP A 708 -17.64 -48.74 -6.52
C ASP A 708 -16.88 -47.85 -7.52
N ILE A 709 -15.71 -48.33 -7.97
CA ILE A 709 -14.74 -47.63 -8.85
C ILE A 709 -15.27 -47.39 -10.29
N GLU A 710 -16.48 -47.83 -10.63
CA GLU A 710 -16.99 -47.89 -12.02
C GLU A 710 -17.38 -46.54 -12.66
N THR A 711 -17.25 -45.41 -11.95
CA THR A 711 -17.70 -44.09 -12.46
C THR A 711 -16.61 -43.15 -12.97
N ALA A 712 -15.33 -43.56 -12.90
CA ALA A 712 -14.22 -42.76 -13.43
C ALA A 712 -14.12 -42.85 -14.97
N LYS A 713 -13.93 -41.71 -15.65
CA LYS A 713 -13.65 -41.68 -17.10
C LYS A 713 -12.22 -42.20 -17.36
N GLU A 714 -12.02 -42.89 -18.48
CA GLU A 714 -10.86 -43.74 -18.84
C GLU A 714 -9.44 -43.26 -18.46
N ASN A 715 -9.16 -41.96 -18.33
CA ASN A 715 -7.78 -41.43 -18.25
C ASN A 715 -7.15 -41.39 -16.85
N TYR A 716 -7.93 -41.36 -15.76
CA TYR A 716 -7.40 -41.28 -14.37
C TYR A 716 -7.83 -42.46 -13.50
N VAL A 717 -8.43 -43.50 -14.09
CA VAL A 717 -8.79 -44.73 -13.39
C VAL A 717 -7.51 -45.38 -12.87
N PRO A 718 -7.38 -45.65 -11.56
CA PRO A 718 -6.23 -46.36 -11.03
C PRO A 718 -6.12 -47.74 -11.69
N ASP A 719 -5.01 -48.02 -12.35
CA ASP A 719 -4.75 -49.35 -12.90
C ASP A 719 -4.32 -50.34 -11.79
N ARG A 720 -3.95 -51.58 -12.16
CA ARG A 720 -3.51 -52.58 -11.18
C ARG A 720 -2.23 -52.17 -10.46
N GLU A 721 -1.33 -51.44 -11.13
CA GLU A 721 -0.08 -50.96 -10.53
C GLU A 721 -0.38 -49.81 -9.58
N ASP A 722 -1.21 -48.85 -9.98
CA ASP A 722 -1.64 -47.71 -9.15
C ASP A 722 -2.29 -48.19 -7.85
N ASN A 723 -3.21 -49.15 -7.94
CA ASN A 723 -3.84 -49.77 -6.78
C ASN A 723 -2.84 -50.51 -5.90
N SER A 724 -1.83 -51.14 -6.49
CA SER A 724 -0.75 -51.79 -5.74
C SER A 724 0.08 -50.76 -4.98
N LEU A 725 0.40 -49.61 -5.57
CA LEU A 725 1.16 -48.54 -4.93
C LEU A 725 0.39 -47.93 -3.76
N ILE A 726 -0.89 -47.61 -3.96
CA ILE A 726 -1.74 -47.08 -2.89
C ILE A 726 -1.82 -48.08 -1.72
N LYS A 727 -1.96 -49.38 -2.01
CA LYS A 727 -2.03 -50.42 -0.99
C LYS A 727 -0.70 -50.74 -0.30
N THR A 728 0.43 -50.41 -0.90
CA THR A 728 1.78 -50.68 -0.35
C THR A 728 2.48 -49.44 0.19
N ALA A 729 1.86 -48.27 0.09
CA ALA A 729 2.42 -47.02 0.59
C ALA A 729 2.60 -47.03 2.11
N GLU A 730 3.72 -46.45 2.55
CA GLU A 730 4.11 -46.37 3.96
C GLU A 730 3.70 -45.04 4.59
N ILE A 731 3.68 -43.98 3.75
CA ILE A 731 3.41 -42.61 4.16
C ILE A 731 2.24 -42.06 3.34
N PHE A 732 1.19 -41.64 4.04
CA PHE A 732 0.09 -40.88 3.49
C PHE A 732 0.22 -39.43 3.91
N ILE A 733 -0.24 -38.51 3.07
CA ILE A 733 -0.26 -37.08 3.36
C ILE A 733 -1.61 -36.48 2.96
N ALA A 734 -2.08 -35.47 3.68
CA ALA A 734 -3.33 -34.78 3.35
C ALA A 734 -3.28 -33.31 3.83
N GLY A 735 -3.63 -32.37 2.96
CA GLY A 735 -3.62 -30.93 3.26
C GLY A 735 -4.99 -30.27 3.09
N ASP A 736 -5.55 -29.73 4.17
CA ASP A 736 -6.83 -29.00 4.20
C ASP A 736 -8.06 -29.78 3.67
N VAL A 737 -8.10 -31.09 3.92
CA VAL A 737 -9.19 -31.98 3.49
C VAL A 737 -10.41 -31.99 4.42
N ILE A 738 -10.31 -31.33 5.58
CA ILE A 738 -11.34 -31.33 6.63
C ILE A 738 -12.16 -30.05 6.55
N TYR A 739 -13.39 -30.15 6.05
CA TYR A 739 -14.29 -29.00 5.88
C TYR A 739 -15.79 -29.33 5.76
N ASP A 740 -16.16 -30.59 5.64
CA ASP A 740 -17.53 -31.09 5.60
C ASP A 740 -17.59 -32.43 6.34
N ASP A 741 -18.61 -32.63 7.18
CA ASP A 741 -18.69 -33.77 8.11
C ASP A 741 -18.86 -35.11 7.38
N LYS A 742 -19.59 -35.11 6.25
CA LYS A 742 -19.78 -36.33 5.44
C LYS A 742 -18.49 -36.72 4.75
N LEU A 743 -17.80 -35.74 4.15
CA LEU A 743 -16.48 -35.96 3.55
C LEU A 743 -15.45 -36.38 4.60
N THR A 744 -15.50 -35.80 5.80
CA THR A 744 -14.60 -36.17 6.92
C THR A 744 -14.81 -37.62 7.35
N THR A 745 -16.06 -38.06 7.46
CA THR A 745 -16.40 -39.46 7.77
C THR A 745 -15.88 -40.41 6.68
N ALA A 746 -16.14 -40.09 5.41
CA ALA A 746 -15.69 -40.89 4.27
C ALA A 746 -14.15 -40.95 4.17
N PHE A 747 -13.49 -39.83 4.45
CA PHE A 747 -12.04 -39.74 4.55
C PHE A 747 -11.49 -40.65 5.65
N LEU A 748 -12.02 -40.59 6.87
CA LEU A 748 -11.56 -41.44 7.98
C LEU A 748 -11.78 -42.93 7.72
N ASN A 749 -12.89 -43.31 7.08
CA ASN A 749 -13.12 -44.70 6.65
C ASN A 749 -12.08 -45.14 5.61
N THR A 750 -11.78 -44.27 4.64
CA THR A 750 -10.73 -44.53 3.65
C THR A 750 -9.35 -44.69 4.33
N VAL A 751 -9.05 -43.84 5.32
CA VAL A 751 -7.82 -43.94 6.12
C VAL A 751 -7.75 -45.26 6.89
N TYR A 752 -8.86 -45.70 7.49
CA TYR A 752 -8.95 -47.00 8.16
C TYR A 752 -8.61 -48.14 7.19
N ASP A 753 -9.30 -48.23 6.05
CA ASP A 753 -9.11 -49.29 5.06
C ASP A 753 -7.68 -49.33 4.50
N LEU A 754 -7.07 -48.16 4.30
CA LEU A 754 -5.71 -48.04 3.81
C LEU A 754 -4.65 -48.38 4.86
N MET A 755 -4.94 -48.29 6.16
CA MET A 755 -3.93 -48.41 7.23
C MET A 755 -4.12 -49.61 8.15
N VAL A 756 -5.26 -50.31 8.09
CA VAL A 756 -5.59 -51.46 8.94
C VAL A 756 -4.73 -52.70 8.69
N ASN A 757 -4.06 -52.79 7.53
CA ASN A 757 -3.25 -53.95 7.15
C ASN A 757 -1.75 -53.68 7.33
N SER A 758 -1.02 -54.69 7.81
CA SER A 758 0.44 -54.66 7.96
C SER A 758 1.14 -54.33 6.63
N PRO A 759 2.26 -53.58 6.61
CA PRO A 759 3.04 -53.06 7.75
C PRO A 759 2.45 -51.78 8.38
N SER A 760 3.04 -51.32 9.50
CA SER A 760 2.74 -50.02 10.12
C SER A 760 2.86 -48.87 9.13
N ARG A 761 1.85 -48.00 9.10
CA ARG A 761 1.76 -46.85 8.17
C ARG A 761 1.57 -45.55 8.94
N SER A 762 1.92 -44.43 8.33
CA SER A 762 1.73 -43.09 8.91
C SER A 762 1.00 -42.16 7.94
N LEU A 763 0.04 -41.39 8.43
CA LEU A 763 -0.63 -40.30 7.73
C LEU A 763 -0.26 -38.97 8.40
N TYR A 764 0.29 -38.03 7.62
CA TYR A 764 0.50 -36.65 8.05
C TYR A 764 -0.62 -35.75 7.49
N LEU A 765 -1.45 -35.23 8.37
CA LEU A 765 -2.60 -34.40 8.02
C LEU A 765 -2.41 -32.97 8.54
N SER A 766 -2.51 -31.99 7.66
CA SER A 766 -2.49 -30.58 8.03
C SER A 766 -3.83 -29.92 7.75
N MET A 767 -4.21 -28.95 8.57
CA MET A 767 -5.39 -28.11 8.30
C MET A 767 -5.32 -26.76 9.03
N GLU A 768 -6.05 -25.77 8.54
CA GLU A 768 -6.35 -24.53 9.29
C GLU A 768 -7.72 -24.64 9.98
N LYS A 769 -7.78 -24.44 11.30
CA LYS A 769 -9.05 -24.42 12.06
C LYS A 769 -9.95 -23.29 11.54
N ARG A 770 -11.14 -23.67 11.05
CA ARG A 770 -12.13 -22.73 10.52
C ARG A 770 -13.18 -22.44 11.58
N TYR A 771 -12.97 -21.34 12.30
CA TYR A 771 -13.91 -20.88 13.31
C TYR A 771 -15.14 -20.25 12.66
N VAL A 772 -16.32 -20.75 13.02
CA VAL A 772 -17.62 -20.23 12.60
C VAL A 772 -18.51 -20.06 13.82
N PHE A 773 -19.33 -19.00 13.82
CA PHE A 773 -20.36 -18.84 14.82
C PHE A 773 -21.56 -19.71 14.44
N THR A 774 -21.90 -20.69 15.28
CA THR A 774 -23.07 -21.55 15.07
C THR A 774 -24.22 -21.08 15.97
N LEU A 775 -25.45 -21.11 15.43
CA LEU A 775 -26.65 -20.80 16.22
C LEU A 775 -26.95 -21.88 17.27
N GLU A 776 -26.43 -23.09 17.05
CA GLU A 776 -26.57 -24.26 17.91
C GLU A 776 -25.72 -24.11 19.19
N ASP A 777 -24.44 -23.78 19.03
CA ASP A 777 -23.50 -23.67 20.15
C ASP A 777 -23.52 -22.28 20.81
N LYS A 778 -24.08 -21.28 20.11
CA LYS A 778 -24.10 -19.86 20.53
C LYS A 778 -22.71 -19.33 20.88
N ASP A 779 -21.69 -19.89 20.26
CA ASP A 779 -20.28 -19.56 20.48
C ASP A 779 -19.50 -19.67 19.16
N VAL A 780 -18.27 -19.15 19.15
CA VAL A 780 -17.33 -19.28 18.05
C VAL A 780 -16.57 -20.61 18.22
N VAL A 781 -17.01 -21.62 17.49
CA VAL A 781 -16.46 -22.98 17.51
C VAL A 781 -15.77 -23.29 16.19
N ALA A 782 -15.03 -24.40 16.11
CA ALA A 782 -14.47 -24.91 14.85
C ALA A 782 -15.10 -26.27 14.52
N PRO A 783 -16.36 -26.32 14.03
CA PRO A 783 -17.16 -27.54 13.99
C PRO A 783 -16.49 -28.66 13.20
N ALA A 784 -15.93 -28.36 12.03
CA ALA A 784 -15.26 -29.36 11.20
C ALA A 784 -13.99 -29.93 11.88
N TYR A 785 -13.30 -29.11 12.69
CA TYR A 785 -12.13 -29.57 13.46
C TYR A 785 -12.57 -30.41 14.67
N GLU A 786 -13.61 -29.98 15.38
CA GLU A 786 -14.16 -30.71 16.53
C GLU A 786 -14.72 -32.08 16.08
N PHE A 787 -15.49 -32.11 15.00
CA PHE A 787 -15.99 -33.33 14.37
C PHE A 787 -14.86 -34.26 13.92
N PHE A 788 -13.77 -33.70 13.38
CA PHE A 788 -12.58 -34.47 13.04
C PHE A 788 -11.91 -35.08 14.29
N CYS A 789 -11.80 -34.34 15.40
CA CYS A 789 -11.28 -34.87 16.66
C CYS A 789 -12.15 -36.02 17.21
N GLU A 790 -13.48 -35.88 17.19
CA GLU A 790 -14.40 -36.96 17.56
C GLU A 790 -14.21 -38.20 16.67
N GLY A 791 -14.02 -37.99 15.36
CA GLY A 791 -13.72 -39.07 14.42
C GLY A 791 -12.38 -39.76 14.68
N LEU A 792 -11.35 -39.03 15.11
CA LEU A 792 -10.06 -39.62 15.51
C LEU A 792 -10.19 -40.46 16.79
N GLU A 793 -10.94 -40.00 17.78
CA GLU A 793 -11.21 -40.76 19.00
C GLU A 793 -11.94 -42.06 18.64
N ALA A 794 -13.00 -41.99 17.83
CA ALA A 794 -13.72 -43.16 17.33
C ALA A 794 -12.81 -44.13 16.56
N LEU A 795 -11.90 -43.62 15.72
CA LEU A 795 -10.93 -44.44 14.99
C LEU A 795 -10.01 -45.22 15.94
N THR A 796 -9.63 -44.65 17.08
CA THR A 796 -8.83 -45.34 18.11
C THR A 796 -9.62 -46.32 18.98
N GLU A 797 -10.93 -46.09 19.16
CA GLU A 797 -11.80 -46.96 19.94
C GLU A 797 -12.33 -48.16 19.14
N THR A 798 -12.38 -48.06 17.82
CA THR A 798 -12.89 -49.11 16.92
C THR A 798 -11.87 -50.24 16.79
N THR A 799 -11.74 -51.07 17.83
CA THR A 799 -10.89 -52.29 17.84
C THR A 799 -11.64 -53.58 18.24
N PRO A 800 -12.74 -53.99 17.59
CA PRO A 800 -13.14 -55.39 17.63
C PRO A 800 -12.78 -56.06 16.28
N ASP A 801 -11.83 -57.01 16.32
CA ASP A 801 -11.48 -58.01 15.28
C ASP A 801 -10.28 -57.76 14.33
N THR A 802 -9.47 -56.71 14.49
CA THR A 802 -8.24 -56.50 13.70
C THR A 802 -6.95 -56.44 14.57
N GLU A 803 -5.81 -56.86 14.03
CA GLU A 803 -4.49 -56.82 14.71
C GLU A 803 -3.87 -55.40 14.75
N ALA A 804 -4.51 -54.41 14.12
CA ALA A 804 -4.03 -53.03 14.01
C ALA A 804 -4.56 -52.16 15.14
N GLN A 805 -3.67 -51.41 15.78
CA GLN A 805 -4.00 -50.36 16.73
C GLN A 805 -3.69 -48.99 16.11
N PHE A 806 -4.69 -48.11 16.05
CA PHE A 806 -4.55 -46.75 15.57
C PHE A 806 -4.11 -45.83 16.71
N HIS A 807 -3.23 -44.90 16.39
CA HIS A 807 -2.74 -43.85 17.27
C HIS A 807 -2.76 -42.52 16.53
N PHE A 808 -2.92 -41.41 17.24
CA PHE A 808 -2.73 -40.08 16.67
C PHE A 808 -2.00 -39.16 17.65
N GLN A 809 -1.23 -38.22 17.09
CA GLN A 809 -0.54 -37.18 17.85
C GLN A 809 -0.53 -35.87 17.07
N GLU A 810 -0.71 -34.75 17.76
CA GLU A 810 -0.48 -33.41 17.20
C GLU A 810 1.04 -33.15 17.13
N ILE A 811 1.54 -32.74 15.97
CA ILE A 811 2.94 -32.37 15.75
C ILE A 811 3.09 -30.86 15.98
N PRO A 812 4.02 -30.43 16.85
CA PRO A 812 4.35 -29.02 17.01
C PRO A 812 4.79 -28.36 15.69
N VAL A 813 4.28 -27.17 15.44
CA VAL A 813 4.49 -26.45 14.18
C VAL A 813 5.71 -25.50 14.23
N ASP A 814 6.74 -25.89 14.98
CA ASP A 814 7.96 -25.12 15.27
C ASP A 814 9.14 -25.42 14.32
N PHE A 815 8.95 -26.31 13.35
CA PHE A 815 9.92 -26.57 12.28
C PHE A 815 10.11 -25.34 11.36
N PRO A 816 11.24 -25.22 10.64
CA PRO A 816 11.50 -24.09 9.76
C PRO A 816 10.39 -23.87 8.72
N GLN A 817 10.19 -22.60 8.35
CA GLN A 817 9.28 -22.22 7.28
C GLN A 817 10.07 -22.01 5.99
N TYR A 818 9.80 -22.80 4.97
CA TYR A 818 10.53 -22.82 3.72
C TYR A 818 9.80 -22.04 2.62
N PHE A 819 8.46 -22.08 2.61
CA PHE A 819 7.59 -21.29 1.73
C PHE A 819 7.17 -19.97 2.36
N THR A 820 7.01 -18.93 1.55
CA THR A 820 6.52 -17.61 2.02
C THR A 820 4.99 -17.60 2.14
N TYR A 821 4.46 -17.77 3.36
CA TYR A 821 3.04 -17.60 3.68
C TYR A 821 2.85 -17.22 5.15
N ASN A 822 1.63 -16.89 5.58
CA ASN A 822 1.36 -16.59 6.98
C ASN A 822 1.02 -17.88 7.74
N ARG A 823 1.97 -18.42 8.51
CA ARG A 823 1.74 -19.57 9.39
C ARG A 823 0.97 -19.10 10.64
N THR A 824 -0.34 -19.26 10.63
CA THR A 824 -1.25 -18.83 11.70
C THR A 824 -1.23 -19.79 12.90
N ASN A 825 -1.75 -19.38 14.05
CA ASN A 825 -1.84 -20.25 15.23
C ASN A 825 -2.94 -21.32 15.07
N GLU A 826 -3.84 -21.11 14.11
CA GLU A 826 -4.93 -22.00 13.77
C GLU A 826 -4.50 -23.14 12.83
N LEU A 827 -3.29 -23.08 12.29
CA LEU A 827 -2.69 -24.16 11.52
C LEU A 827 -2.20 -25.26 12.44
N ILE A 828 -2.64 -26.48 12.17
CA ILE A 828 -2.30 -27.68 12.93
C ILE A 828 -1.78 -28.76 11.99
N LEU A 829 -0.99 -29.66 12.56
CA LEU A 829 -0.44 -30.83 11.88
C LEU A 829 -0.62 -32.05 12.80
N TYR A 830 -1.22 -33.12 12.29
CA TYR A 830 -1.42 -34.38 13.00
C TYR A 830 -0.66 -35.49 12.30
N LYS A 831 -0.14 -36.43 13.10
CA LYS A 831 0.31 -37.74 12.64
C LYS A 831 -0.64 -38.80 13.16
N ILE A 832 -1.25 -39.54 12.25
CA ILE A 832 -2.06 -40.73 12.53
C ILE A 832 -1.23 -41.95 12.11
N TYR A 833 -1.10 -42.98 12.94
CA TYR A 833 -0.26 -44.13 12.61
C TYR A 833 -0.79 -45.43 13.20
N THR A 834 -0.43 -46.56 12.59
CA THR A 834 -0.83 -47.90 13.04
C THR A 834 0.32 -48.71 13.61
N THR A 835 0.05 -49.48 14.66
CA THR A 835 0.96 -50.49 15.23
C THR A 835 0.27 -51.84 15.28
N PHE A 836 1.00 -52.93 15.05
CA PHE A 836 0.44 -54.28 15.05
C PHE A 836 0.83 -55.03 16.32
N THR A 837 -0.12 -55.66 17.00
CA THR A 837 0.18 -56.48 18.19
C THR A 837 0.81 -57.81 17.77
N GLY A 838 2.12 -57.82 17.55
CA GLY A 838 2.87 -59.03 17.20
C GLY A 838 4.20 -58.83 16.46
N SER A 839 4.66 -57.58 16.24
CA SER A 839 5.96 -57.26 15.63
C SER A 839 7.12 -57.25 16.61
#